data_AF-A0A2S3X4R3-F1
#
_entry.id   AF-A0A2S3X4R3-F1
#
_cell.length_a   1.000
_cell.length_b   1.000
_cell.length_c   1.000
_cell.angle_alpha   90.00
_cell.angle_beta   90.00
_cell.angle_gamma   90.00
#
_symmetry.space_group_name_H-M   'P 1'
#
loop_
_entity.id
_entity.type
_entity.pdbx_description
1 polymer ?
#
loop_
_entity_poly.entity_id
_entity_poly.type
_entity_poly.pdbx_seq_one_letter_code
_entity_poly.pdbx_strand_id
1 'polypeptide(L)'
;MRSQAARARLRKLQASTLLRLHQKRIRFAQWGLDHGVKLTGTVLLAITICVFIAMPHLQTLAGSYFTVTENLATLRSLLSGTGAALIGAATIGFSLVVFAMQINVERMPHGLFRQLSADPRLLGAFLGSFVLALLIAGTSLAVTPTWAVPLIAAAVLGVGAIVVLFLYAYRRALQIINPIEQLSIMTGTVLRDLQKWGRFADLSAIMHEEKSEPGSPLADAGGLGQLNQPRVMFFLANAGWDASARQAINYAMSYTKRFAVQGDYQVTENAFSKILEINAAYCQAKLGTFIATNPLVELPGTTDAFINHTLEHQRQAMQAALIDSDERLAQNALCTLGGLHAVYLQIEYPGLAPTKHHAMLAAGYLSSAVESVSAREFPDVMMEGIRQMGRAARVAIHHTDSAEIVSLVQKIGTLSYVGALKTSHQPVTRIAMEQLSLITYELLTKGEHNIDYPVRELRSSVRAAAKIFLHTADSPLAGVHSSTLGPYFSATQLPSFLMQLQHLANQILAAPENDELANRIIDNIETWADQLYDTQKDLLLLAVEKRSQFTFDAITWIIEVSNLLNAVSNAPACSEGVDEDLRKHAGWLVSTLSWLPEDEESLIFVETFSLTESLFNAALEGYRRDCIEFYLDCQNLLLGWAKKAGNHERGKDIVAGSIKALLALALIEGTPEALDRMKNRFSKTLASKGAPTEYMRVQAAQTIRDSAYRLGQHWVGRAFDHILLKQDHAKVAALLGDIADILNPKT
;
A
#
# COMPACT_ATOMS: atom_id res chain seq x y z
N MET A 1 -12.30 -13.68 36.66
CA MET A 1 -12.56 -12.88 35.43
C MET A 1 -12.82 -11.38 35.66
N ARG A 2 -13.51 -10.93 36.74
CA ARG A 2 -13.78 -9.47 36.95
C ARG A 2 -12.56 -8.59 37.27
N SER A 3 -11.46 -9.13 37.80
CA SER A 3 -10.25 -8.35 38.17
C SER A 3 -9.31 -8.03 37.01
N GLN A 4 -9.26 -8.87 35.95
CA GLN A 4 -8.45 -8.63 34.75
C GLN A 4 -9.07 -7.55 33.85
N ALA A 5 -10.40 -7.53 33.71
CA ALA A 5 -11.11 -6.51 32.93
C ALA A 5 -10.96 -5.09 33.55
N ALA A 6 -10.95 -4.99 34.88
CA ALA A 6 -10.73 -3.73 35.59
C ALA A 6 -9.29 -3.20 35.39
N ARG A 7 -8.27 -4.08 35.48
CA ARG A 7 -6.87 -3.73 35.21
C ARG A 7 -6.62 -3.34 33.75
N ALA A 8 -7.28 -4.00 32.80
CA ALA A 8 -7.21 -3.65 31.39
C ALA A 8 -7.83 -2.27 31.09
N ARG A 9 -8.97 -1.95 31.73
CA ARG A 9 -9.61 -0.61 31.61
C ARG A 9 -8.75 0.49 32.23
N LEU A 10 -8.11 0.23 33.38
CA LEU A 10 -7.19 1.18 34.02
C LEU A 10 -5.92 1.44 33.19
N ARG A 11 -5.33 0.39 32.60
CA ARG A 11 -4.17 0.53 31.69
C ARG A 11 -4.54 1.27 30.41
N LYS A 12 -5.74 1.02 29.85
CA LYS A 12 -6.24 1.73 28.65
C LYS A 12 -6.52 3.20 28.94
N LEU A 13 -7.08 3.52 30.11
CA LEU A 13 -7.25 4.89 30.58
C LEU A 13 -5.90 5.59 30.77
N GLN A 14 -4.96 4.97 31.49
CA GLN A 14 -3.61 5.50 31.70
C GLN A 14 -2.86 5.75 30.39
N ALA A 15 -2.89 4.79 29.46
CA ALA A 15 -2.29 4.92 28.14
C ALA A 15 -2.95 6.06 27.34
N SER A 16 -4.28 6.17 27.35
CA SER A 16 -5.00 7.24 26.66
C SER A 16 -4.72 8.63 27.24
N THR A 17 -4.59 8.75 28.57
CA THR A 17 -4.22 10.01 29.23
C THR A 17 -2.78 10.39 28.98
N LEU A 18 -1.84 9.43 28.98
CA LEU A 18 -0.45 9.64 28.62
C LEU A 18 -0.31 10.08 27.15
N LEU A 19 -1.06 9.45 26.25
CA LEU A 19 -1.03 9.76 24.82
C LEU A 19 -1.66 11.14 24.54
N ARG A 20 -2.75 11.51 25.24
CA ARG A 20 -3.32 12.86 25.18
C ARG A 20 -2.40 13.91 25.78
N LEU A 21 -1.69 13.61 26.88
CA LEU A 21 -0.67 14.49 27.45
C LEU A 21 0.52 14.66 26.50
N HIS A 22 0.98 13.58 25.86
CA HIS A 22 2.06 13.65 24.88
C HIS A 22 1.64 14.43 23.64
N GLN A 23 0.45 14.20 23.11
CA GLN A 23 -0.10 14.96 21.99
C GLN A 23 -0.31 16.42 22.34
N LYS A 24 -0.81 16.74 23.54
CA LYS A 24 -0.90 18.13 24.03
C LYS A 24 0.48 18.76 24.20
N ARG A 25 1.48 18.01 24.69
CA ARG A 25 2.87 18.48 24.81
C ARG A 25 3.51 18.74 23.46
N ILE A 26 3.28 17.88 22.47
CA ILE A 26 3.77 18.06 21.09
C ILE A 26 3.06 19.24 20.43
N ARG A 27 1.73 19.35 20.55
CA ARG A 27 0.98 20.51 20.04
C ARG A 27 1.36 21.81 20.74
N PHE A 28 1.64 21.78 22.05
CA PHE A 28 2.08 22.94 22.81
C PHE A 28 3.53 23.32 22.46
N ALA A 29 4.40 22.34 22.21
CA ALA A 29 5.74 22.56 21.71
C ALA A 29 5.74 23.15 20.29
N GLN A 30 4.92 22.61 19.38
CA GLN A 30 4.72 23.15 18.02
C GLN A 30 4.09 24.55 18.06
N TRP A 31 3.04 24.75 18.87
CA TRP A 31 2.42 26.06 19.08
C TRP A 31 3.42 27.08 19.67
N GLY A 32 4.24 26.66 20.63
CA GLY A 32 5.33 27.48 21.20
C GLY A 32 6.48 27.74 20.23
N LEU A 33 6.74 26.83 19.28
CA LEU A 33 7.71 27.05 18.21
C LEU A 33 7.19 28.08 17.19
N ASP A 34 5.89 28.06 16.87
CA ASP A 34 5.26 28.93 15.87
C ASP A 34 4.84 30.30 16.41
N HIS A 35 4.44 30.36 17.69
CA HIS A 35 3.92 31.58 18.34
C HIS A 35 4.87 32.12 19.43
N GLY A 36 6.01 31.48 19.68
CA GLY A 36 6.95 31.87 20.74
C GLY A 36 7.44 33.31 20.62
N VAL A 37 7.65 33.81 19.40
CA VAL A 37 8.04 35.21 19.14
C VAL A 37 6.90 36.19 19.45
N LYS A 38 5.65 35.80 19.21
CA LYS A 38 4.47 36.60 19.55
C LYS A 38 4.28 36.64 21.07
N LEU A 39 4.51 35.53 21.76
CA LEU A 39 4.42 35.42 23.22
C LEU A 39 5.54 36.19 23.94
N THR A 40 6.80 36.09 23.47
CA THR A 40 7.88 36.92 24.03
C THR A 40 7.65 38.40 23.73
N GLY A 41 7.10 38.74 22.57
CA GLY A 41 6.67 40.11 22.24
C GLY A 41 5.57 40.65 23.16
N THR A 42 4.53 39.86 23.45
CA THR A 42 3.46 40.28 24.37
C THR A 42 3.93 40.39 25.81
N VAL A 43 4.85 39.52 26.25
CA VAL A 43 5.48 39.63 27.58
C VAL A 43 6.34 40.90 27.67
N LEU A 44 7.14 41.20 26.64
CA LEU A 44 7.93 42.44 26.59
C LEU A 44 7.01 43.68 26.58
N LEU A 45 5.88 43.62 25.87
CA LEU A 45 4.85 44.67 25.87
C LEU A 45 4.21 44.84 27.25
N ALA A 46 3.87 43.74 27.94
CA ALA A 46 3.34 43.81 29.29
C ALA A 46 4.35 44.39 30.29
N ILE A 47 5.64 44.02 30.17
CA ILE A 47 6.71 44.58 31.00
C ILE A 47 6.89 46.08 30.73
N THR A 48 6.88 46.51 29.46
CA THR A 48 6.97 47.95 29.12
C THR A 48 5.79 48.75 29.66
N ILE A 49 4.57 48.23 29.58
CA ILE A 49 3.37 48.86 30.15
C ILE A 49 3.47 48.95 31.68
N CYS A 50 3.89 47.86 32.36
CA CYS A 50 4.08 47.86 33.81
C CYS A 50 5.15 48.86 34.26
N VAL A 51 6.28 48.94 33.54
CA VAL A 51 7.35 49.91 33.83
C VAL A 51 6.86 51.34 33.61
N PHE A 52 6.05 51.59 32.58
CA PHE A 52 5.46 52.91 32.34
C PHE A 52 4.50 53.35 33.45
N ILE A 53 3.64 52.44 33.93
CA ILE A 53 2.72 52.71 35.05
C ILE A 53 3.49 52.93 36.37
N ALA A 54 4.59 52.22 36.60
CA ALA A 54 5.43 52.36 37.79
C ALA A 54 6.38 53.58 37.76
N MET A 55 6.52 54.24 36.60
CA MET A 55 7.45 55.35 36.38
C MET A 55 7.34 56.50 37.39
N PRO A 56 6.15 57.06 37.71
CA PRO A 56 6.04 58.16 38.67
C PRO A 56 6.55 57.77 40.07
N HIS A 57 6.30 56.53 40.51
CA HIS A 57 6.78 56.04 41.80
C HIS A 57 8.31 55.86 41.81
N LEU A 58 8.88 55.29 40.75
CA LEU A 58 10.33 55.15 40.60
C LEU A 58 11.05 56.50 40.58
N GLN A 59 10.44 57.51 39.95
CA GLN A 59 10.98 58.86 39.90
C GLN A 59 10.97 59.56 41.26
N THR A 60 9.94 59.34 42.08
CA THR A 60 9.91 59.88 43.46
C THR A 60 10.94 59.24 44.40
N LEU A 61 11.28 57.96 44.19
CA LEU A 61 12.21 57.21 45.04
C LEU A 61 13.68 57.43 44.66
N ALA A 62 13.99 57.40 43.37
CA ALA A 62 15.36 57.43 42.86
C ALA A 62 15.78 58.78 42.25
N GLY A 63 14.83 59.68 41.97
CA GLY A 63 15.12 60.96 41.30
C GLY A 63 16.03 61.89 42.10
N SER A 64 15.96 61.86 43.43
CA SER A 64 16.82 62.66 44.33
C SER A 64 18.28 62.24 44.31
N TYR A 65 18.60 61.01 43.88
CA TYR A 65 19.97 60.50 43.80
C TYR A 65 20.75 61.10 42.61
N PHE A 66 20.05 61.47 41.53
CA PHE A 66 20.63 61.97 40.28
C PHE A 66 20.70 63.50 40.18
N THR A 67 20.39 64.22 41.26
CA THR A 67 20.60 65.67 41.35
C THR A 67 22.07 66.04 41.54
N VAL A 68 22.90 65.08 41.95
CA VAL A 68 24.36 65.23 42.09
C VAL A 68 25.02 65.08 40.71
N THR A 69 25.82 66.08 40.32
CA THR A 69 26.49 66.15 39.02
C THR A 69 27.42 64.96 38.74
N GLU A 70 28.09 64.45 39.76
CA GLU A 70 28.98 63.29 39.67
C GLU A 70 28.20 61.99 39.36
N ASN A 71 27.05 61.77 40.00
CA ASN A 71 26.17 60.62 39.74
C ASN A 71 25.54 60.66 38.34
N LEU A 72 25.33 61.86 37.80
CA LEU A 72 24.83 62.03 36.44
C LEU A 72 25.93 61.74 35.41
N ALA A 73 27.18 62.15 35.69
CA ALA A 73 28.33 61.85 34.85
C ALA A 73 28.62 60.33 34.79
N THR A 74 28.54 59.63 35.91
CA THR A 74 28.70 58.17 35.95
C THR A 74 27.60 57.44 35.17
N LEU A 75 26.34 57.89 35.25
CA LEU A 75 25.24 57.36 34.45
C LEU A 75 25.44 57.57 32.95
N ARG A 76 25.91 58.75 32.52
CA ARG A 76 26.25 59.01 31.11
C ARG A 76 27.32 58.06 30.59
N SER A 77 28.38 57.84 31.39
CA SER A 77 29.44 56.89 31.08
C SER A 77 28.92 55.46 30.98
N LEU A 78 28.04 55.03 31.91
CA LEU A 78 27.43 53.71 31.91
C LEU A 78 26.56 53.47 30.66
N LEU A 79 25.69 54.42 30.30
CA LEU A 79 24.82 54.31 29.12
C LEU A 79 25.63 54.29 27.82
N SER A 80 26.63 55.17 27.70
CA SER A 80 27.54 55.20 26.55
C SER A 80 28.36 53.90 26.45
N GLY A 81 28.91 53.43 27.56
CA GLY A 81 29.70 52.19 27.62
C GLY A 81 28.87 50.94 27.33
N THR A 82 27.66 50.85 27.88
CA THR A 82 26.74 49.73 27.63
C THR A 82 26.28 49.73 26.17
N GLY A 83 25.91 50.88 25.61
CA GLY A 83 25.56 51.01 24.20
C GLY A 83 26.71 50.60 23.27
N ALA A 84 27.94 51.06 23.55
CA ALA A 84 29.13 50.67 22.78
C ALA A 84 29.42 49.16 22.89
N ALA A 85 29.31 48.57 24.08
CA ALA A 85 29.47 47.13 24.28
C ALA A 85 28.43 46.31 23.52
N LEU A 86 27.16 46.76 23.50
CA LEU A 86 26.09 46.12 22.75
C LEU A 86 26.28 46.23 21.23
N ILE A 87 26.78 47.35 20.73
CA ILE A 87 27.19 47.50 19.32
C ILE A 87 28.29 46.49 18.98
N GLY A 88 29.30 46.35 19.85
CA GLY A 88 30.35 45.34 19.70
C GLY A 88 29.79 43.92 19.68
N ALA A 89 28.91 43.58 20.63
CA ALA A 89 28.26 42.26 20.69
C ALA A 89 27.41 41.96 19.45
N ALA A 90 26.64 42.93 18.94
CA ALA A 90 25.87 42.81 17.71
C ALA A 90 26.77 42.52 16.50
N THR A 91 27.91 43.20 16.43
CA THR A 91 28.89 43.05 15.34
C THR A 91 29.55 41.67 15.38
N ILE A 92 29.94 41.18 16.56
CA ILE A 92 30.51 39.83 16.73
C ILE A 92 29.47 38.76 16.38
N GLY A 93 28.24 38.88 16.89
CA GLY A 93 27.16 37.95 16.60
C GLY A 93 26.82 37.88 15.11
N PHE A 94 26.77 39.04 14.45
CA PHE A 94 26.57 39.12 13.00
C PHE A 94 27.71 38.43 12.24
N SER A 95 28.96 38.74 12.57
CA SER A 95 30.14 38.12 11.92
C SER A 95 30.17 36.60 12.08
N LEU A 96 29.86 36.08 13.26
CA LEU A 96 29.79 34.63 13.51
C LEU A 96 28.68 33.95 12.69
N VAL A 97 27.50 34.57 12.60
CA VAL A 97 26.38 34.00 11.82
C VAL A 97 26.69 34.04 10.32
N VAL A 98 27.26 35.13 9.81
CA VAL A 98 27.69 35.24 8.41
C VAL A 98 28.77 34.21 8.10
N PHE A 99 29.74 34.03 8.99
CA PHE A 99 30.79 33.01 8.83
C PHE A 99 30.24 31.58 8.86
N ALA A 100 29.35 31.26 9.80
CA ALA A 100 28.69 29.95 9.86
C ALA A 100 27.85 29.68 8.60
N MET A 101 27.23 30.73 8.04
CA MET A 101 26.51 30.64 6.78
C MET A 101 27.47 30.41 5.60
N GLN A 102 28.62 31.11 5.56
CA GLN A 102 29.68 30.95 4.55
C GLN A 102 30.32 29.56 4.57
N ILE A 103 30.61 28.98 5.74
CA ILE A 103 31.10 27.59 5.83
C ILE A 103 30.06 26.62 5.28
N ASN A 104 28.77 26.89 5.47
CA ASN A 104 27.72 26.10 4.85
C ASN A 104 27.54 26.40 3.34
N VAL A 105 28.20 27.40 2.74
CA VAL A 105 28.17 27.65 1.28
C VAL A 105 28.96 26.60 0.51
N GLU A 106 30.04 26.07 1.07
CA GLU A 106 30.69 24.86 0.55
C GLU A 106 29.71 23.67 0.50
N ARG A 107 28.57 23.80 1.18
CA ARG A 107 27.49 22.83 1.25
C ARG A 107 26.32 23.07 0.29
N MET A 108 26.26 24.22 -0.39
CA MET A 108 25.06 24.66 -1.13
C MET A 108 25.33 25.10 -2.58
N PRO A 109 24.38 24.89 -3.50
CA PRO A 109 24.41 25.52 -4.83
C PRO A 109 24.33 27.06 -4.74
N HIS A 110 25.04 27.77 -5.63
CA HIS A 110 25.26 29.22 -5.53
C HIS A 110 23.98 30.08 -5.50
N GLY A 111 22.91 29.64 -6.17
CA GLY A 111 21.63 30.38 -6.19
C GLY A 111 20.89 30.35 -4.84
N LEU A 112 20.96 29.22 -4.12
CA LEU A 112 20.31 29.03 -2.83
C LEU A 112 21.00 29.88 -1.74
N PHE A 113 22.32 30.03 -1.83
CA PHE A 113 23.08 30.90 -0.92
C PHE A 113 22.63 32.35 -0.98
N ARG A 114 22.44 32.91 -2.19
CA ARG A 114 21.97 34.31 -2.34
C ARG A 114 20.60 34.51 -1.71
N GLN A 115 19.71 33.53 -1.85
CA GLN A 115 18.36 33.60 -1.31
C GLN A 115 18.33 33.49 0.22
N LEU A 116 19.18 32.64 0.81
CA LEU A 116 19.25 32.42 2.26
C LEU A 116 20.07 33.51 2.98
N SER A 117 21.13 34.02 2.35
CA SER A 117 21.94 35.12 2.91
C SER A 117 21.21 36.46 2.96
N ALA A 118 20.23 36.66 2.09
CA ALA A 118 19.40 37.85 2.06
C ALA A 118 18.12 37.72 2.91
N ASP A 119 18.03 36.79 3.87
CA ASP A 119 16.82 36.63 4.69
C ASP A 119 16.51 37.95 5.45
N PRO A 120 15.41 38.65 5.10
CA PRO A 120 15.11 39.96 5.64
C PRO A 120 14.79 39.90 7.14
N ARG A 121 14.39 38.74 7.66
CA ARG A 121 14.08 38.56 9.08
C ARG A 121 15.35 38.49 9.92
N LEU A 122 16.39 37.83 9.41
CA LEU A 122 17.68 37.73 10.07
C LEU A 122 18.39 39.09 10.03
N LEU A 123 18.46 39.70 8.83
CA LEU A 123 19.05 41.03 8.65
C LEU A 123 18.29 42.10 9.46
N GLY A 124 16.96 42.05 9.48
CA GLY A 124 16.13 42.96 10.27
C GLY A 124 16.36 42.83 11.77
N ALA A 125 16.60 41.62 12.28
CA ALA A 125 16.89 41.42 13.70
C ALA A 125 18.26 41.98 14.12
N PHE A 126 19.29 41.82 13.27
CA PHE A 126 20.61 42.40 13.51
C PHE A 126 20.63 43.92 13.32
N LEU A 127 19.96 44.44 12.29
CA LEU A 127 19.84 45.88 12.10
C LEU A 127 19.04 46.52 13.25
N GLY A 128 17.96 45.87 13.67
CA GLY A 128 17.14 46.31 14.81
C GLY A 128 17.94 46.36 16.11
N SER A 129 18.76 45.35 16.40
CA SER A 129 19.62 45.36 17.60
C SER A 129 20.72 46.42 17.52
N PHE A 130 21.30 46.65 16.34
CA PHE A 130 22.30 47.71 16.13
C PHE A 130 21.70 49.11 16.32
N VAL A 131 20.54 49.38 15.72
CA VAL A 131 19.83 50.66 15.89
C VAL A 131 19.43 50.87 17.34
N LEU A 132 18.94 49.83 18.03
CA LEU A 132 18.56 49.93 19.44
C LEU A 132 19.76 50.20 20.34
N ALA A 133 20.92 49.58 20.07
CA ALA A 133 22.15 49.84 20.79
C ALA A 133 22.67 51.28 20.56
N LEU A 134 22.54 51.80 19.34
CA LEU A 134 22.84 53.19 19.01
C LEU A 134 21.91 54.16 19.76
N LEU A 135 20.62 53.87 19.84
CA LEU A 135 19.65 54.66 20.61
C LEU A 135 20.00 54.67 22.10
N ILE A 136 20.36 53.52 22.68
CA ILE A 136 20.83 53.43 24.07
C ILE A 136 22.09 54.28 24.28
N ALA A 137 23.07 54.19 23.40
CA ALA A 137 24.27 55.03 23.47
C ALA A 137 23.93 56.53 23.34
N GLY A 138 23.03 56.87 22.41
CA GLY A 138 22.56 58.25 22.17
C GLY A 138 21.80 58.85 23.35
N THR A 139 21.14 58.03 24.17
CA THR A 139 20.47 58.50 25.39
C THR A 139 21.44 59.15 26.39
N SER A 140 22.75 58.83 26.32
CA SER A 140 23.79 59.47 27.14
C SER A 140 23.89 60.99 26.91
N LEU A 141 23.52 61.48 25.72
CA LEU A 141 23.55 62.91 25.38
C LEU A 141 22.38 63.69 25.99
N ALA A 142 21.24 63.03 26.22
CA ALA A 142 20.01 63.65 26.70
C ALA A 142 19.80 63.54 28.22
N VAL A 143 20.77 62.99 28.96
CA VAL A 143 20.64 62.77 30.41
C VAL A 143 20.57 64.12 31.15
N THR A 144 19.41 64.39 31.73
CA THR A 144 19.13 65.49 32.66
C THR A 144 18.53 64.93 33.96
N PRO A 145 18.57 65.65 35.09
CA PRO A 145 18.12 65.11 36.39
C PRO A 145 16.66 64.64 36.41
N THR A 146 15.79 65.28 35.63
CA THR A 146 14.37 64.91 35.51
C THR A 146 14.13 63.71 34.59
N TRP A 147 15.06 63.41 33.67
CA TRP A 147 14.95 62.32 32.69
C TRP A 147 15.85 61.12 33.02
N ALA A 148 16.63 61.14 34.10
CA ALA A 148 17.55 60.07 34.44
C ALA A 148 16.87 58.70 34.64
N VAL A 149 15.79 58.66 35.44
CA VAL A 149 15.02 57.44 35.72
C VAL A 149 14.33 56.86 34.47
N PRO A 150 13.61 57.65 33.64
CA PRO A 150 13.01 57.12 32.42
C PRO A 150 14.04 56.63 31.39
N LEU A 151 15.20 57.27 31.32
CA LEU A 151 16.29 56.82 30.43
C LEU A 151 16.91 55.49 30.89
N ILE A 152 17.09 55.27 32.20
CA ILE A 152 17.55 53.97 32.74
C ILE A 152 16.54 52.87 32.42
N ALA A 153 15.25 53.12 32.64
CA ALA A 153 14.19 52.17 32.35
C ALA A 153 14.16 51.82 30.84
N ALA A 154 14.26 52.84 29.97
CA ALA A 154 14.34 52.66 28.52
C ALA A 154 15.58 51.86 28.11
N ALA A 155 16.73 52.11 28.74
CA ALA A 155 17.96 51.37 28.46
C ALA A 155 17.87 49.89 28.88
N VAL A 156 17.32 49.58 30.06
CA VAL A 156 17.10 48.20 30.52
C VAL A 156 16.13 47.45 29.60
N LEU A 157 15.03 48.10 29.20
CA LEU A 157 14.08 47.53 28.24
C LEU A 157 14.72 47.32 26.87
N GLY A 158 15.54 48.27 26.42
CA GLY A 158 16.30 48.19 25.19
C GLY A 158 17.31 47.03 25.19
N VAL A 159 18.05 46.84 26.29
CA VAL A 159 18.94 45.69 26.49
C VAL A 159 18.14 44.38 26.42
N GLY A 160 17.01 44.30 27.12
CA GLY A 160 16.12 43.12 27.07
C GLY A 160 15.63 42.81 25.66
N ALA A 161 15.21 43.83 24.91
CA ALA A 161 14.80 43.68 23.52
C ALA A 161 15.95 43.24 22.60
N ILE A 162 17.17 43.74 22.79
CA ILE A 162 18.37 43.28 22.06
C ILE A 162 18.63 41.79 22.31
N VAL A 163 18.55 41.33 23.56
CA VAL A 163 18.72 39.90 23.89
C VAL A 163 17.67 39.04 23.19
N VAL A 164 16.39 39.46 23.19
CA VAL A 164 15.32 38.75 22.48
C VAL A 164 15.58 38.71 20.96
N LEU A 165 16.02 39.83 20.37
CA LEU A 165 16.37 39.91 18.95
C LEU A 165 17.56 39.01 18.61
N PHE A 166 18.57 38.90 19.47
CA PHE A 166 19.68 37.96 19.27
C PHE A 166 19.26 36.51 19.40
N LEU A 167 18.44 36.15 20.38
CA LEU A 167 17.90 34.79 20.49
C LEU A 167 17.06 34.42 19.27
N TYR A 168 16.29 35.37 18.75
CA TYR A 168 15.55 35.21 17.51
C TYR A 168 16.47 35.02 16.30
N ALA A 169 17.48 35.89 16.13
CA ALA A 169 18.45 35.81 15.05
C ALA A 169 19.24 34.49 15.10
N TYR A 170 19.66 34.05 16.29
CA TYR A 170 20.36 32.79 16.49
C TYR A 170 19.48 31.59 16.12
N ARG A 171 18.24 31.54 16.60
CA ARG A 171 17.30 30.45 16.25
C ARG A 171 16.99 30.44 14.75
N ARG A 172 16.85 31.62 14.13
CA ARG A 172 16.64 31.74 12.68
C ARG A 172 17.88 31.30 11.89
N ALA A 173 19.08 31.64 12.34
CA ALA A 173 20.32 31.18 11.73
C ALA A 173 20.44 29.64 11.77
N LEU A 174 20.11 29.01 12.91
CA LEU A 174 20.07 27.54 13.00
C LEU A 174 19.08 26.90 12.03
N GLN A 175 17.90 27.50 11.84
CA GLN A 175 16.93 27.03 10.83
C GLN A 175 17.49 27.15 9.42
N ILE A 176 18.16 28.26 9.09
CA ILE A 176 18.75 28.47 7.77
C ILE A 176 19.90 27.50 7.49
N ILE A 177 20.57 26.97 8.53
CA ILE A 177 21.66 25.99 8.38
C ILE A 177 21.13 24.55 8.20
N ASN A 178 19.96 24.22 8.73
CA ASN A 178 19.40 22.87 8.66
C ASN A 178 18.96 22.53 7.21
N PRO A 179 19.51 21.47 6.59
CA PRO A 179 19.18 21.12 5.19
C PRO A 179 17.71 20.81 4.97
N ILE A 180 17.01 20.23 5.96
CA ILE A 180 15.57 19.94 5.88
C ILE A 180 14.76 21.23 5.78
N GLU A 181 15.11 22.23 6.59
CA GLU A 181 14.47 23.55 6.58
C GLU A 181 14.82 24.33 5.32
N GLN A 182 16.06 24.23 4.81
CA GLN A 182 16.45 24.83 3.53
C GLN A 182 15.59 24.30 2.38
N LEU A 183 15.41 22.98 2.29
CA LEU A 183 14.54 22.34 1.30
C LEU A 183 13.08 22.80 1.46
N SER A 184 12.58 22.93 2.70
CA SER A 184 11.24 23.44 3.00
C SER A 184 11.04 24.90 2.56
N ILE A 185 12.01 25.79 2.84
CA ILE A 185 11.96 27.21 2.46
C ILE A 185 11.97 27.36 0.94
N MET A 186 12.84 26.61 0.26
CA MET A 186 12.91 26.58 -1.20
C MET A 186 11.59 26.09 -1.79
N THR A 187 11.12 24.92 -1.36
CA THR A 187 9.88 24.32 -1.85
C THR A 187 8.69 25.24 -1.59
N GLY A 188 8.56 25.80 -0.39
CA GLY A 188 7.49 26.74 -0.07
C GLY A 188 7.51 28.04 -0.88
N THR A 189 8.67 28.45 -1.42
CA THR A 189 8.75 29.59 -2.35
C THR A 189 8.24 29.19 -3.74
N VAL A 190 8.67 28.03 -4.23
CA VAL A 190 8.26 27.48 -5.54
C VAL A 190 6.78 27.14 -5.57
N LEU A 191 6.25 26.52 -4.52
CA LEU A 191 4.82 26.21 -4.41
C LEU A 191 3.97 27.48 -4.50
N ARG A 192 4.37 28.55 -3.83
CA ARG A 192 3.70 29.85 -3.93
C ARG A 192 3.84 30.48 -5.31
N ASP A 193 4.96 30.29 -5.98
CA ASP A 193 5.19 30.78 -7.34
C ASP A 193 4.29 30.05 -8.35
N LEU A 194 4.29 28.71 -8.33
CA LEU A 194 3.39 27.88 -9.15
C LEU A 194 1.91 28.20 -8.90
N GLN A 195 1.51 28.41 -7.64
CA GLN A 195 0.16 28.83 -7.30
C GLN A 195 -0.19 30.22 -7.85
N LYS A 196 0.75 31.18 -7.86
CA LYS A 196 0.54 32.49 -8.47
C LYS A 196 0.36 32.36 -9.98
N TRP A 197 1.19 31.57 -10.65
CA TRP A 197 1.06 31.31 -12.08
C TRP A 197 -0.26 30.62 -12.43
N GLY A 198 -0.69 29.65 -11.61
CA GLY A 198 -2.02 29.04 -11.74
C GLY A 198 -3.14 30.07 -11.66
N ARG A 199 -3.10 30.98 -10.67
CA ARG A 199 -4.09 32.07 -10.55
C ARG A 199 -4.06 33.05 -11.72
N PHE A 200 -2.88 33.36 -12.26
CA PHE A 200 -2.78 34.21 -13.45
C PHE A 200 -3.33 33.52 -14.70
N ALA A 201 -3.18 32.20 -14.81
CA ALA A 201 -3.79 31.40 -15.86
C ALA A 201 -5.33 31.33 -15.72
N ASP A 202 -5.84 31.24 -14.48
CA ASP A 202 -7.28 31.30 -14.23
C ASP A 202 -7.86 32.68 -14.63
N LEU A 203 -7.17 33.75 -14.25
CA LEU A 203 -7.55 35.12 -14.59
C LEU A 203 -7.53 35.37 -16.10
N SER A 204 -6.52 34.85 -16.81
CA SER A 204 -6.44 34.99 -18.28
C SER A 204 -7.56 34.23 -18.98
N ALA A 205 -7.95 33.06 -18.46
CA ALA A 205 -9.10 32.32 -18.98
C ALA A 205 -10.41 33.09 -18.86
N ILE A 206 -10.68 33.67 -17.67
CA ILE A 206 -11.88 34.49 -17.44
C ILE A 206 -11.92 35.70 -18.39
N MET A 207 -10.79 36.40 -18.59
CA MET A 207 -10.73 37.56 -19.50
C MET A 207 -10.93 37.18 -20.98
N HIS A 208 -10.61 35.95 -21.37
CA HIS A 208 -10.84 35.45 -22.73
C HIS A 208 -12.28 34.97 -22.93
N GLU A 209 -12.90 34.34 -21.92
CA GLU A 209 -14.32 33.98 -21.94
C GLU A 209 -15.23 35.22 -22.04
N GLU A 210 -14.89 36.31 -21.36
CA GLU A 210 -15.64 37.59 -21.40
C GLU A 210 -15.60 38.27 -22.80
N LYS A 211 -14.59 37.94 -23.63
CA LYS A 211 -14.46 38.44 -25.01
C LYS A 211 -15.11 37.55 -26.08
N SER A 212 -15.61 36.37 -25.71
CA SER A 212 -16.18 35.43 -26.66
C SER A 212 -17.65 35.76 -26.91
N GLU A 213 -18.03 36.22 -28.11
CA GLU A 213 -19.43 36.47 -28.46
C GLU A 213 -20.28 35.19 -28.38
N PRO A 214 -21.50 35.24 -27.83
CA PRO A 214 -22.38 34.09 -27.75
C PRO A 214 -22.89 33.76 -29.17
N GLY A 215 -22.33 32.72 -29.80
CA GLY A 215 -22.86 32.20 -31.07
C GLY A 215 -21.86 31.66 -32.10
N SER A 216 -20.60 31.37 -31.76
CA SER A 216 -19.71 30.71 -32.72
C SER A 216 -20.12 29.23 -32.94
N PRO A 217 -20.46 28.81 -34.17
CA PRO A 217 -20.90 27.43 -34.48
C PRO A 217 -19.81 26.35 -34.30
N LEU A 218 -18.59 26.75 -33.94
CA LEU A 218 -17.46 25.86 -33.71
C LEU A 218 -17.39 25.29 -32.28
N ALA A 219 -18.22 25.78 -31.36
CA ALA A 219 -18.30 25.24 -29.99
C ALA A 219 -19.00 23.86 -29.93
N ASP A 220 -19.85 23.55 -30.91
CA ASP A 220 -20.65 22.31 -30.95
C ASP A 220 -20.06 21.20 -31.84
N ALA A 221 -18.85 21.40 -32.39
CA ALA A 221 -18.16 20.39 -33.18
C ALA A 221 -17.27 19.50 -32.29
N GLY A 222 -17.87 18.42 -31.77
CA GLY A 222 -17.25 17.16 -31.32
C GLY A 222 -15.80 17.17 -30.79
N GLY A 223 -15.65 17.00 -29.47
CA GLY A 223 -14.46 16.39 -28.84
C GLY A 223 -13.35 17.33 -28.36
N LEU A 224 -13.28 18.58 -28.84
CA LEU A 224 -12.27 19.58 -28.44
C LEU A 224 -12.74 20.58 -27.36
N GLY A 225 -14.02 20.52 -26.96
CA GLY A 225 -14.68 21.49 -26.07
C GLY A 225 -14.30 21.45 -24.58
N GLN A 226 -13.35 20.62 -24.16
CA GLN A 226 -12.94 20.48 -22.75
C GLN A 226 -11.50 20.93 -22.45
N LEU A 227 -10.66 21.16 -23.46
CA LEU A 227 -9.30 21.68 -23.24
C LEU A 227 -9.39 23.18 -22.96
N ASN A 228 -8.78 23.64 -21.86
CA ASN A 228 -8.77 25.06 -21.54
C ASN A 228 -7.77 25.80 -22.45
N GLN A 229 -8.21 26.10 -23.67
CA GLN A 229 -7.43 26.79 -24.70
C GLN A 229 -6.83 28.11 -24.20
N PRO A 230 -7.57 28.98 -23.46
CA PRO A 230 -6.98 30.19 -22.90
C PRO A 230 -5.78 29.93 -21.97
N ARG A 231 -5.86 28.94 -21.09
CA ARG A 231 -4.73 28.58 -20.20
C ARG A 231 -3.54 28.02 -20.97
N VAL A 232 -3.79 27.18 -21.97
CA VAL A 232 -2.73 26.65 -22.85
C VAL A 232 -1.98 27.81 -23.50
N MET A 233 -2.70 28.76 -24.10
CA MET A 233 -2.11 29.93 -24.75
C MET A 233 -1.37 30.83 -23.76
N PHE A 234 -1.88 31.00 -22.55
CA PHE A 234 -1.19 31.75 -21.49
C PHE A 234 0.17 31.14 -21.13
N PHE A 235 0.26 29.82 -20.94
CA PHE A 235 1.52 29.16 -20.63
C PHE A 235 2.49 29.14 -21.81
N LEU A 236 1.99 29.03 -23.05
CA LEU A 236 2.83 29.14 -24.25
C LEU A 236 3.41 30.55 -24.42
N ALA A 237 2.64 31.60 -24.10
CA ALA A 237 3.10 32.99 -24.16
C ALA A 237 4.14 33.33 -23.08
N ASN A 238 4.08 32.65 -21.93
CA ASN A 238 4.99 32.87 -20.80
C ASN A 238 6.05 31.77 -20.71
N ALA A 239 6.96 31.72 -21.70
CA ALA A 239 8.07 30.78 -21.70
C ALA A 239 8.92 30.93 -20.41
N GLY A 240 9.14 29.82 -19.70
CA GLY A 240 9.96 29.79 -18.48
C GLY A 240 9.22 30.00 -17.16
N TRP A 241 7.87 30.01 -17.15
CA TRP A 241 7.07 30.05 -15.91
C TRP A 241 7.39 28.91 -14.93
N ASP A 242 7.90 27.78 -15.43
CA ASP A 242 8.29 26.59 -14.67
C ASP A 242 9.79 26.56 -14.29
N ALA A 243 10.57 27.59 -14.64
CA ALA A 243 12.02 27.61 -14.44
C ALA A 243 12.40 27.51 -12.96
N SER A 244 11.65 28.19 -12.08
CA SER A 244 11.85 28.13 -10.62
C SER A 244 11.63 26.72 -10.07
N ALA A 245 10.62 26.00 -10.59
CA ALA A 245 10.35 24.61 -10.24
C ALA A 245 11.45 23.68 -10.75
N ARG A 246 11.92 23.81 -12.00
CA ARG A 246 13.03 23.01 -12.53
C ARG A 246 14.30 23.17 -11.71
N GLN A 247 14.63 24.41 -11.35
CA GLN A 247 15.77 24.72 -10.51
C GLN A 247 15.66 24.07 -9.13
N ALA A 248 14.45 24.08 -8.54
CA ALA A 248 14.20 23.46 -7.25
C ALA A 248 14.30 21.93 -7.29
N ILE A 249 13.85 21.28 -8.37
CA ILE A 249 14.07 19.85 -8.60
C ILE A 249 15.58 19.57 -8.67
N ASN A 250 16.34 20.34 -9.46
CA ASN A 250 17.79 20.18 -9.54
C ASN A 250 18.48 20.32 -8.17
N TYR A 251 18.02 21.25 -7.35
CA TYR A 251 18.53 21.43 -6.00
C TYR A 251 18.15 20.28 -5.07
N ALA A 252 16.90 19.84 -5.05
CA ALA A 252 16.49 18.68 -4.28
C ALA A 252 17.30 17.43 -4.68
N MET A 253 17.50 17.19 -5.98
CA MET A 253 18.32 16.08 -6.49
C MET A 253 19.80 16.19 -6.08
N SER A 254 20.36 17.40 -6.07
CA SER A 254 21.72 17.61 -5.59
C SER A 254 21.87 17.30 -4.10
N TYR A 255 20.86 17.63 -3.29
CA TYR A 255 20.82 17.30 -1.86
C TYR A 255 20.74 15.79 -1.69
N THR A 256 19.82 15.13 -2.39
CA THR A 256 19.68 13.68 -2.39
C THR A 256 21.03 12.99 -2.64
N LYS A 257 21.72 13.34 -3.73
CA LYS A 257 23.01 12.71 -4.07
C LYS A 257 24.08 12.96 -3.00
N ARG A 258 24.19 14.21 -2.52
CA ARG A 258 25.23 14.60 -1.56
C ARG A 258 25.02 13.97 -0.18
N PHE A 259 23.80 14.03 0.35
CA PHE A 259 23.51 13.54 1.69
C PHE A 259 23.40 12.01 1.74
N ALA A 260 23.08 11.35 0.62
CA ALA A 260 23.24 9.90 0.49
C ALA A 260 24.70 9.46 0.67
N VAL A 261 25.66 10.12 0.01
CA VAL A 261 27.10 9.85 0.21
C VAL A 261 27.54 10.05 1.66
N GLN A 262 26.89 10.95 2.40
CA GLN A 262 27.16 11.20 3.82
C GLN A 262 26.41 10.23 4.76
N GLY A 263 25.54 9.37 4.24
CA GLY A 263 24.70 8.46 5.01
C GLY A 263 23.51 9.15 5.74
N ASP A 264 23.24 10.42 5.46
CA ASP A 264 22.09 11.14 6.03
C ASP A 264 20.84 10.93 5.17
N TYR A 265 20.24 9.76 5.33
CA TYR A 265 19.06 9.38 4.56
C TYR A 265 17.79 10.13 4.97
N GLN A 266 17.78 10.80 6.13
CA GLN A 266 16.63 11.61 6.54
C GLN A 266 16.49 12.85 5.65
N VAL A 267 17.62 13.48 5.29
CA VAL A 267 17.64 14.59 4.34
C VAL A 267 17.29 14.12 2.93
N THR A 268 17.82 12.97 2.52
CA THR A 268 17.54 12.35 1.21
C THR A 268 16.05 12.04 1.03
N GLU A 269 15.42 11.40 2.02
CA GLU A 269 13.99 11.09 1.99
C GLU A 269 13.13 12.36 1.95
N ASN A 270 13.47 13.37 2.76
CA ASN A 270 12.78 14.66 2.73
C ASN A 270 12.94 15.36 1.36
N ALA A 271 14.13 15.33 0.75
CA ALA A 271 14.36 15.91 -0.58
C ALA A 271 13.48 15.26 -1.65
N PHE A 272 13.37 13.93 -1.65
CA PHE A 272 12.46 13.20 -2.53
C PHE A 272 10.99 13.54 -2.28
N SER A 273 10.58 13.64 -1.01
CA SER A 273 9.23 14.10 -0.66
C SER A 273 8.93 15.50 -1.22
N LYS A 274 9.90 16.41 -1.16
CA LYS A 274 9.76 17.75 -1.77
C LYS A 274 9.65 17.73 -3.29
N ILE A 275 10.31 16.79 -3.97
CA ILE A 275 10.14 16.59 -5.42
C ILE A 275 8.68 16.20 -5.74
N LEU A 276 8.06 15.32 -4.95
CA LEU A 276 6.65 14.96 -5.10
C LEU A 276 5.72 16.17 -4.90
N GLU A 277 5.95 16.97 -3.85
CA GLU A 277 5.17 18.19 -3.59
C GLU A 277 5.26 19.20 -4.74
N ILE A 278 6.45 19.41 -5.31
CA ILE A 278 6.64 20.32 -6.45
C ILE A 278 5.90 19.80 -7.69
N ASN A 279 5.97 18.49 -7.97
CA ASN A 279 5.28 17.90 -9.12
C ASN A 279 3.76 17.96 -8.98
N ALA A 280 3.23 17.73 -7.77
CA ALA A 280 1.79 17.87 -7.51
C ALA A 280 1.32 19.31 -7.74
N ALA A 281 2.05 20.30 -7.23
CA ALA A 281 1.72 21.71 -7.46
C ALA A 281 1.88 22.14 -8.93
N TYR A 282 2.85 21.57 -9.65
CA TYR A 282 3.00 21.79 -11.08
C TYR A 282 1.78 21.27 -11.85
N CYS A 283 1.37 20.02 -11.59
CA CYS A 283 0.19 19.42 -12.22
C CYS A 283 -1.07 20.23 -11.92
N GLN A 284 -1.21 20.72 -10.68
CA GLN A 284 -2.33 21.59 -10.29
C GLN A 284 -2.31 22.96 -11.00
N ALA A 285 -1.14 23.59 -11.14
CA ALA A 285 -1.03 24.86 -11.86
C ALA A 285 -1.38 24.70 -13.35
N LYS A 286 -1.05 23.55 -13.94
CA LYS A 286 -1.28 23.21 -15.34
C LYS A 286 -2.62 22.50 -15.61
N LEU A 287 -3.51 22.44 -14.61
CA LEU A 287 -4.78 21.72 -14.70
C LEU A 287 -5.59 22.14 -15.94
N GLY A 288 -6.17 21.16 -16.64
CA GLY A 288 -6.99 21.38 -17.83
C GLY A 288 -6.22 21.80 -19.10
N THR A 289 -4.89 21.73 -19.09
CA THR A 289 -4.03 22.05 -20.26
C THR A 289 -3.28 20.85 -20.82
N PHE A 290 -3.35 19.69 -20.16
CA PHE A 290 -2.69 18.47 -20.63
C PHE A 290 -3.42 17.90 -21.84
N ILE A 291 -2.66 17.48 -22.86
CA ILE A 291 -3.19 16.93 -24.10
C ILE A 291 -3.08 15.41 -24.02
N ALA A 292 -4.19 14.71 -24.26
CA ALA A 292 -4.22 13.25 -24.31
C ALA A 292 -3.44 12.73 -25.51
N THR A 293 -2.77 11.59 -25.37
CA THR A 293 -2.15 10.89 -26.51
C THR A 293 -3.21 10.25 -27.38
N ASN A 294 -3.07 10.39 -28.70
CA ASN A 294 -3.91 9.70 -29.68
C ASN A 294 -3.09 8.57 -30.33
N PRO A 295 -3.56 7.30 -30.31
CA PRO A 295 -2.84 6.18 -30.92
C PRO A 295 -2.59 6.31 -32.42
N LEU A 296 -3.40 7.10 -33.13
CA LEU A 296 -3.35 7.23 -34.59
C LEU A 296 -2.51 8.44 -35.05
N VAL A 297 -2.32 9.44 -34.19
CA VAL A 297 -1.67 10.71 -34.57
C VAL A 297 -0.87 11.27 -33.39
N GLU A 298 0.41 11.58 -33.62
CA GLU A 298 1.22 12.32 -32.66
C GLU A 298 0.76 13.79 -32.61
N LEU A 299 0.13 14.17 -31.51
CA LEU A 299 -0.28 15.54 -31.27
C LEU A 299 0.86 16.34 -30.60
N PRO A 300 1.18 17.55 -31.10
CA PRO A 300 2.16 18.41 -30.45
C PRO A 300 1.67 18.83 -29.06
N GLY A 301 2.55 18.73 -28.05
CA GLY A 301 2.22 19.06 -26.65
C GLY A 301 1.70 17.90 -25.80
N THR A 302 1.69 16.67 -26.33
CA THR A 302 1.45 15.43 -25.56
C THR A 302 2.54 15.15 -24.54
N THR A 303 3.79 15.46 -24.88
CA THR A 303 4.94 15.32 -23.98
C THR A 303 5.14 16.58 -23.15
N ASP A 304 5.44 16.39 -21.86
CA ASP A 304 5.74 17.48 -20.94
C ASP A 304 7.21 17.49 -20.52
N ALA A 305 7.91 18.57 -20.85
CA ALA A 305 9.34 18.70 -20.59
C ALA A 305 9.70 18.76 -19.10
N PHE A 306 8.81 19.25 -18.23
CA PHE A 306 9.04 19.30 -16.79
C PHE A 306 8.90 17.91 -16.17
N ILE A 307 7.86 17.17 -16.54
CA ILE A 307 7.64 15.78 -16.09
C ILE A 307 8.80 14.88 -16.56
N ASN A 308 9.18 14.97 -17.83
CA ASN A 308 10.31 14.21 -18.38
C ASN A 308 11.63 14.55 -17.68
N HIS A 309 11.87 15.83 -17.39
CA HIS A 309 13.04 16.27 -16.64
C HIS A 309 13.06 15.63 -15.23
N THR A 310 11.94 15.62 -14.52
CA THR A 310 11.85 14.99 -13.19
C THR A 310 12.11 13.48 -13.27
N LEU A 311 11.44 12.77 -14.18
CA LEU A 311 11.58 11.31 -14.33
C LEU A 311 13.02 10.91 -14.73
N GLU A 312 13.65 11.70 -15.59
CA GLU A 312 15.04 11.47 -16.00
C GLU A 312 16.02 11.67 -14.84
N HIS A 313 15.80 12.66 -13.97
CA HIS A 313 16.59 12.81 -12.74
C HIS A 313 16.42 11.63 -11.79
N GLN A 314 15.20 11.10 -11.65
CA GLN A 314 14.95 9.90 -10.85
C GLN A 314 15.67 8.68 -11.44
N ARG A 315 15.62 8.50 -12.77
CA ARG A 315 16.35 7.45 -13.48
C ARG A 315 17.86 7.54 -13.22
N GLN A 316 18.43 8.75 -13.30
CA GLN A 316 19.86 8.97 -13.05
C GLN A 316 20.23 8.74 -11.58
N ALA A 317 19.37 9.12 -10.62
CA ALA A 317 19.62 8.84 -9.20
C ALA A 317 19.57 7.34 -8.91
N MET A 318 18.64 6.61 -9.51
CA MET A 318 18.60 5.15 -9.42
C MET A 318 19.88 4.52 -9.98
N GLN A 319 20.34 4.97 -11.15
CA GLN A 319 21.59 4.47 -11.74
C GLN A 319 22.81 4.74 -10.85
N ALA A 320 22.91 5.94 -10.27
CA ALA A 320 23.98 6.28 -9.34
C ALA A 320 23.94 5.39 -8.09
N ALA A 321 22.75 5.21 -7.50
CA ALA A 321 22.55 4.34 -6.33
C ALA A 321 22.99 2.89 -6.60
N LEU A 322 22.65 2.37 -7.79
CA LEU A 322 23.06 1.01 -8.17
C LEU A 322 24.57 0.91 -8.40
N ILE A 323 25.21 1.91 -9.02
CA ILE A 323 26.67 1.93 -9.21
C ILE A 323 27.38 1.94 -7.86
N ASP A 324 26.94 2.82 -6.96
CA ASP A 324 27.54 3.01 -5.63
C ASP A 324 27.12 1.93 -4.63
N SER A 325 26.21 1.03 -5.02
CA SER A 325 25.65 -0.04 -4.18
C SER A 325 24.94 0.50 -2.91
N ASP A 326 24.32 1.68 -3.04
CA ASP A 326 23.51 2.31 -1.99
C ASP A 326 22.05 1.84 -2.08
N GLU A 327 21.73 0.80 -1.32
CA GLU A 327 20.39 0.22 -1.26
C GLU A 327 19.32 1.20 -0.75
N ARG A 328 19.68 2.10 0.17
CA ARG A 328 18.73 3.04 0.77
C ARG A 328 18.37 4.14 -0.21
N LEU A 329 19.36 4.66 -0.95
CA LEU A 329 19.10 5.61 -2.02
C LEU A 329 18.27 4.97 -3.14
N ALA A 330 18.56 3.71 -3.50
CA ALA A 330 17.78 2.97 -4.50
C ALA A 330 16.32 2.77 -4.06
N GLN A 331 16.07 2.37 -2.80
CA GLN A 331 14.73 2.27 -2.22
C GLN A 331 13.99 3.60 -2.29
N ASN A 332 14.62 4.69 -1.87
CA ASN A 332 14.01 6.02 -1.89
C ASN A 332 13.67 6.50 -3.31
N ALA A 333 14.52 6.19 -4.29
CA ALA A 333 14.25 6.51 -5.70
C ALA A 333 13.03 5.72 -6.24
N LEU A 334 12.91 4.43 -5.91
CA LEU A 334 11.76 3.59 -6.28
C LEU A 334 10.46 4.10 -5.63
N CYS A 335 10.49 4.43 -4.34
CA CYS A 335 9.36 5.05 -3.64
C CYS A 335 8.95 6.38 -4.29
N THR A 336 9.91 7.19 -4.75
CA THR A 336 9.63 8.45 -5.44
C THR A 336 9.00 8.22 -6.81
N LEU A 337 9.47 7.25 -7.59
CA LEU A 337 8.84 6.89 -8.87
C LEU A 337 7.39 6.40 -8.67
N GLY A 338 7.14 5.56 -7.66
CA GLY A 338 5.77 5.16 -7.28
C GLY A 338 4.90 6.33 -6.83
N GLY A 339 5.48 7.29 -6.09
CA GLY A 339 4.81 8.54 -5.71
C GLY A 339 4.47 9.44 -6.89
N LEU A 340 5.40 9.60 -7.84
CA LEU A 340 5.19 10.38 -9.07
C LEU A 340 4.08 9.76 -9.94
N HIS A 341 4.04 8.44 -10.05
CA HIS A 341 2.94 7.74 -10.70
C HIS A 341 1.58 8.12 -10.10
N ALA A 342 1.46 8.10 -8.77
CA ALA A 342 0.23 8.49 -8.08
C ALA A 342 -0.14 9.97 -8.29
N VAL A 343 0.85 10.87 -8.35
CA VAL A 343 0.64 12.29 -8.67
C VAL A 343 0.12 12.46 -10.10
N TYR A 344 0.73 11.76 -11.07
CA TYR A 344 0.35 11.88 -12.47
C TYR A 344 -0.98 11.21 -12.82
N LEU A 345 -1.43 10.22 -12.04
CA LEU A 345 -2.78 9.67 -12.17
C LEU A 345 -3.89 10.71 -11.93
N GLN A 346 -3.60 11.72 -11.09
CA GLN A 346 -4.52 12.83 -10.81
C GLN A 346 -4.61 13.84 -11.96
N ILE A 347 -3.79 13.70 -13.02
CA ILE A 347 -3.88 14.55 -14.19
C ILE A 347 -5.17 14.23 -14.93
N GLU A 348 -6.03 15.24 -15.06
CA GLU A 348 -7.22 15.19 -15.90
C GLU A 348 -6.86 15.56 -17.33
N TYR A 349 -7.33 14.74 -18.26
CA TYR A 349 -7.15 14.92 -19.68
C TYR A 349 -8.53 15.16 -20.30
N PRO A 350 -8.70 16.21 -21.11
CA PRO A 350 -9.96 16.47 -21.80
C PRO A 350 -10.14 15.50 -22.98
N GLY A 351 -11.38 15.02 -23.19
CA GLY A 351 -11.73 14.13 -24.32
C GLY A 351 -12.48 12.86 -23.91
N LEU A 352 -12.91 12.08 -24.92
CA LEU A 352 -13.56 10.78 -24.72
C LEU A 352 -12.50 9.70 -24.43
N ALA A 353 -12.59 9.03 -23.27
CA ALA A 353 -11.69 7.95 -22.82
C ALA A 353 -10.18 8.28 -22.88
N PRO A 354 -9.72 9.32 -22.17
CA PRO A 354 -8.33 9.73 -22.22
C PRO A 354 -7.42 8.75 -21.46
N THR A 355 -6.38 8.26 -22.13
CA THR A 355 -5.32 7.46 -21.50
C THR A 355 -4.50 8.30 -20.52
N LYS A 356 -4.14 7.75 -19.35
CA LYS A 356 -3.32 8.45 -18.36
C LYS A 356 -1.84 8.42 -18.72
N HIS A 357 -1.49 9.02 -19.86
CA HIS A 357 -0.16 8.93 -20.49
C HIS A 357 1.02 9.18 -19.54
N HIS A 358 1.01 10.26 -18.76
CA HIS A 358 2.11 10.60 -17.86
C HIS A 358 2.24 9.63 -16.67
N ALA A 359 1.12 9.08 -16.20
CA ALA A 359 1.15 8.02 -15.20
C ALA A 359 1.76 6.74 -15.78
N MET A 360 1.31 6.31 -16.98
CA MET A 360 1.88 5.16 -17.68
C MET A 360 3.39 5.32 -17.92
N LEU A 361 3.84 6.54 -18.28
CA LEU A 361 5.26 6.85 -18.42
C LEU A 361 6.00 6.61 -17.09
N ALA A 362 5.51 7.16 -15.97
CA ALA A 362 6.11 6.96 -14.66
C ALA A 362 6.11 5.47 -14.23
N ALA A 363 5.05 4.72 -14.54
CA ALA A 363 5.00 3.26 -14.34
C ALA A 363 6.07 2.52 -15.16
N GLY A 364 6.33 2.97 -16.40
CA GLY A 364 7.42 2.47 -17.24
C GLY A 364 8.79 2.72 -16.61
N TYR A 365 9.07 3.95 -16.16
CA TYR A 365 10.30 4.29 -15.44
C TYR A 365 10.48 3.46 -14.17
N LEU A 366 9.41 3.26 -13.39
CA LEU A 366 9.42 2.40 -12.21
C LEU A 366 9.76 0.96 -12.59
N SER A 367 9.08 0.39 -13.58
CA SER A 367 9.31 -0.98 -14.04
C SER A 367 10.75 -1.21 -14.49
N SER A 368 11.28 -0.32 -15.35
CA SER A 368 12.66 -0.40 -15.81
C SER A 368 13.68 -0.19 -14.68
N ALA A 369 13.36 0.65 -13.69
CA ALA A 369 14.20 0.81 -12.50
C ALA A 369 14.28 -0.49 -11.70
N VAL A 370 13.16 -1.19 -11.46
CA VAL A 370 13.14 -2.47 -10.74
C VAL A 370 13.86 -3.57 -11.54
N GLU A 371 13.68 -3.63 -12.86
CA GLU A 371 14.43 -4.56 -13.71
C GLU A 371 15.95 -4.34 -13.62
N SER A 372 16.41 -3.09 -13.53
CA SER A 372 17.84 -2.82 -13.38
C SER A 372 18.42 -3.33 -12.04
N VAL A 373 17.57 -3.51 -11.02
CA VAL A 373 17.96 -4.10 -9.73
C VAL A 373 18.16 -5.62 -9.85
N SER A 374 17.38 -6.32 -10.68
CA SER A 374 17.40 -7.79 -10.75
C SER A 374 18.74 -8.37 -11.24
N ALA A 375 19.55 -7.55 -11.93
CA ALA A 375 20.90 -7.93 -12.33
C ALA A 375 21.93 -7.87 -11.17
N ARG A 376 21.56 -7.32 -10.00
CA ARG A 376 22.41 -7.16 -8.82
C ARG A 376 21.88 -7.96 -7.63
N GLU A 377 22.70 -8.11 -6.59
CA GLU A 377 22.34 -8.89 -5.39
C GLU A 377 21.66 -8.03 -4.32
N PHE A 378 20.55 -7.36 -4.68
CA PHE A 378 19.79 -6.48 -3.79
C PHE A 378 18.34 -6.96 -3.59
N PRO A 379 18.10 -8.09 -2.89
CA PRO A 379 16.77 -8.66 -2.74
C PRO A 379 15.81 -7.71 -2.00
N ASP A 380 16.28 -6.94 -1.03
CA ASP A 380 15.46 -5.99 -0.27
C ASP A 380 14.97 -4.82 -1.12
N VAL A 381 15.86 -4.27 -1.96
CA VAL A 381 15.51 -3.22 -2.93
C VAL A 381 14.53 -3.75 -3.96
N MET A 382 14.72 -4.98 -4.44
CA MET A 382 13.83 -5.62 -5.41
C MET A 382 12.44 -5.90 -4.82
N MET A 383 12.37 -6.38 -3.57
CA MET A 383 11.11 -6.53 -2.84
C MET A 383 10.36 -5.20 -2.73
N GLU A 384 11.06 -4.12 -2.36
CA GLU A 384 10.44 -2.80 -2.28
C GLU A 384 9.98 -2.28 -3.64
N GLY A 385 10.78 -2.48 -4.69
CA GLY A 385 10.40 -2.16 -6.06
C GLY A 385 9.11 -2.85 -6.49
N ILE A 386 8.99 -4.15 -6.23
CA ILE A 386 7.77 -4.92 -6.53
C ILE A 386 6.58 -4.40 -5.71
N ARG A 387 6.75 -4.05 -4.43
CA ARG A 387 5.69 -3.41 -3.63
C ARG A 387 5.22 -2.08 -4.22
N GLN A 388 6.15 -1.26 -4.71
CA GLN A 388 5.78 0.01 -5.36
C GLN A 388 5.05 -0.23 -6.68
N MET A 389 5.44 -1.23 -7.47
CA MET A 389 4.71 -1.63 -8.69
C MET A 389 3.30 -2.15 -8.37
N GLY A 390 3.18 -2.99 -7.34
CA GLY A 390 1.88 -3.49 -6.87
C GLY A 390 0.97 -2.38 -6.38
N ARG A 391 1.51 -1.44 -5.60
CA ARG A 391 0.79 -0.22 -5.18
C ARG A 391 0.39 0.64 -6.38
N ALA A 392 1.26 0.81 -7.38
CA ALA A 392 0.95 1.58 -8.58
C ALA A 392 -0.23 0.97 -9.36
N ALA A 393 -0.21 -0.34 -9.60
CA ALA A 393 -1.30 -1.05 -10.26
C ALA A 393 -2.63 -0.89 -9.50
N ARG A 394 -2.60 -1.06 -8.18
CA ARG A 394 -3.75 -0.89 -7.29
C ARG A 394 -4.34 0.51 -7.30
N VAL A 395 -3.50 1.55 -7.25
CA VAL A 395 -3.97 2.94 -7.35
C VAL A 395 -4.52 3.25 -8.75
N ALA A 396 -3.99 2.61 -9.80
CA ALA A 396 -4.48 2.76 -11.17
C ALA A 396 -5.91 2.20 -11.34
N ILE A 397 -6.25 1.04 -10.73
CA ILE A 397 -7.62 0.46 -10.77
C ILE A 397 -8.71 1.49 -10.40
N HIS A 398 -8.37 2.46 -9.53
CA HIS A 398 -9.30 3.50 -9.10
C HIS A 398 -9.46 4.70 -10.05
N HIS A 399 -8.57 4.87 -11.02
CA HIS A 399 -8.45 6.11 -11.80
C HIS A 399 -8.36 5.89 -13.31
N THR A 400 -8.16 4.65 -13.75
CA THR A 400 -7.94 4.27 -15.16
C THR A 400 -8.81 3.09 -15.55
N ASP A 401 -8.86 2.79 -16.86
CA ASP A 401 -9.32 1.49 -17.31
C ASP A 401 -8.45 0.38 -16.67
N SER A 402 -9.10 -0.71 -16.28
CA SER A 402 -8.48 -1.91 -15.73
C SER A 402 -7.41 -2.47 -16.67
N ALA A 403 -7.51 -2.25 -17.99
CA ALA A 403 -6.49 -2.65 -18.98
C ALA A 403 -5.10 -2.01 -18.75
N GLU A 404 -5.02 -0.82 -18.15
CA GLU A 404 -3.74 -0.12 -17.98
C GLU A 404 -2.80 -0.81 -16.97
N ILE A 405 -3.34 -1.65 -16.07
CA ILE A 405 -2.53 -2.35 -15.04
C ILE A 405 -1.73 -3.53 -15.60
N VAL A 406 -2.08 -4.03 -16.79
CA VAL A 406 -1.54 -5.27 -17.36
C VAL A 406 -0.02 -5.22 -17.50
N SER A 407 0.53 -4.08 -17.93
CA SER A 407 1.97 -3.91 -18.08
C SER A 407 2.72 -4.11 -16.75
N LEU A 408 2.20 -3.55 -15.65
CA LEU A 408 2.77 -3.72 -14.32
C LEU A 408 2.62 -5.16 -13.82
N VAL A 409 1.47 -5.78 -14.05
CA VAL A 409 1.19 -7.17 -13.67
C VAL A 409 2.16 -8.14 -14.34
N GLN A 410 2.32 -8.03 -15.66
CA GLN A 410 3.24 -8.87 -16.43
C GLN A 410 4.68 -8.70 -15.93
N LYS A 411 5.09 -7.46 -15.62
CA LYS A 411 6.43 -7.18 -15.08
C LYS A 411 6.62 -7.79 -13.69
N ILE A 412 5.66 -7.67 -12.78
CA ILE A 412 5.70 -8.34 -11.47
C ILE A 412 5.80 -9.86 -11.65
N GLY A 413 5.02 -10.43 -12.59
CA GLY A 413 5.09 -11.85 -12.95
C GLY A 413 6.48 -12.25 -13.43
N THR A 414 7.12 -11.49 -14.33
CA THR A 414 8.48 -11.81 -14.80
C THR A 414 9.52 -11.72 -13.68
N LEU A 415 9.39 -10.74 -12.78
CA LEU A 415 10.32 -10.54 -11.66
C LEU A 415 10.15 -11.61 -10.58
N SER A 416 8.99 -12.28 -10.51
CA SER A 416 8.77 -13.38 -9.57
C SER A 416 9.66 -14.59 -9.86
N TYR A 417 10.24 -14.70 -11.06
CA TYR A 417 11.09 -15.83 -11.44
C TYR A 417 12.46 -15.80 -10.76
N VAL A 418 12.89 -14.65 -10.23
CA VAL A 418 14.25 -14.49 -9.69
C VAL A 418 14.52 -15.39 -8.49
N GLY A 419 13.53 -15.62 -7.63
CA GLY A 419 13.66 -16.57 -6.51
C GLY A 419 13.75 -18.03 -6.93
N ALA A 420 13.30 -18.38 -8.14
CA ALA A 420 13.52 -19.71 -8.69
C ALA A 420 14.96 -19.90 -9.21
N LEU A 421 15.59 -18.82 -9.68
CA LEU A 421 16.97 -18.82 -10.16
C LEU A 421 17.99 -18.77 -9.01
N LYS A 422 17.69 -18.04 -7.93
CA LYS A 422 18.54 -17.89 -6.75
C LYS A 422 17.74 -18.05 -5.47
N THR A 423 18.10 -19.02 -4.63
CA THR A 423 17.43 -19.29 -3.35
C THR A 423 17.45 -18.08 -2.40
N SER A 424 18.51 -17.26 -2.42
CA SER A 424 18.59 -16.02 -1.62
C SER A 424 17.52 -14.99 -1.99
N HIS A 425 16.95 -15.08 -3.19
CA HIS A 425 15.90 -14.19 -3.69
C HIS A 425 14.50 -14.81 -3.58
N GLN A 426 14.33 -15.95 -2.91
CA GLN A 426 13.01 -16.53 -2.62
C GLN A 426 12.02 -15.50 -1.99
N PRO A 427 12.43 -14.62 -1.05
CA PRO A 427 11.53 -13.59 -0.53
C PRO A 427 10.97 -12.65 -1.60
N VAL A 428 11.72 -12.41 -2.69
CA VAL A 428 11.27 -11.59 -3.82
C VAL A 428 10.09 -12.25 -4.52
N THR A 429 10.17 -13.56 -4.80
CA THR A 429 9.05 -14.33 -5.39
C THR A 429 7.83 -14.30 -4.48
N ARG A 430 8.03 -14.45 -3.16
CA ARG A 430 6.93 -14.36 -2.19
C ARG A 430 6.24 -12.98 -2.23
N ILE A 431 7.01 -11.89 -2.23
CA ILE A 431 6.46 -10.53 -2.34
C ILE A 431 5.75 -10.32 -3.67
N ALA A 432 6.26 -10.87 -4.78
CA ALA A 432 5.56 -10.82 -6.06
C ALA A 432 4.21 -11.53 -6.00
N MET A 433 4.13 -12.72 -5.40
CA MET A 433 2.86 -13.44 -5.20
C MET A 433 1.90 -12.66 -4.30
N GLU A 434 2.41 -11.97 -3.26
CA GLU A 434 1.62 -11.08 -2.41
C GLU A 434 1.08 -9.86 -3.18
N GLN A 435 1.88 -9.24 -4.05
CA GLN A 435 1.37 -8.12 -4.85
C GLN A 435 0.35 -8.58 -5.89
N LEU A 436 0.57 -9.73 -6.54
CA LEU A 436 -0.41 -10.31 -7.47
C LEU A 436 -1.72 -10.64 -6.75
N SER A 437 -1.70 -11.19 -5.53
CA SER A 437 -2.93 -11.44 -4.77
C SER A 437 -3.68 -10.16 -4.42
N LEU A 438 -2.97 -9.13 -3.96
CA LEU A 438 -3.59 -7.84 -3.63
C LEU A 438 -4.18 -7.14 -4.86
N ILE A 439 -3.52 -7.23 -6.02
CA ILE A 439 -4.06 -6.68 -7.28
C ILE A 439 -5.31 -7.46 -7.70
N THR A 440 -5.28 -8.80 -7.67
CA THR A 440 -6.46 -9.61 -7.99
C THR A 440 -7.63 -9.26 -7.09
N TYR A 441 -7.42 -9.15 -5.77
CA TYR A 441 -8.50 -8.79 -4.83
C TYR A 441 -9.09 -7.41 -5.11
N GLU A 442 -8.25 -6.40 -5.40
CA GLU A 442 -8.76 -5.05 -5.72
C GLU A 442 -9.44 -4.98 -7.08
N LEU A 443 -8.98 -5.76 -8.06
CA LEU A 443 -9.65 -5.84 -9.36
C LEU A 443 -11.05 -6.45 -9.22
N LEU A 444 -11.22 -7.48 -8.39
CA LEU A 444 -12.54 -8.08 -8.15
C LEU A 444 -13.49 -7.13 -7.42
N THR A 445 -12.99 -6.42 -6.41
CA THR A 445 -13.83 -5.57 -5.55
C THR A 445 -14.13 -4.19 -6.13
N LYS A 446 -13.22 -3.66 -6.97
CA LYS A 446 -13.26 -2.28 -7.44
C LYS A 446 -13.12 -2.12 -8.94
N GLY A 447 -12.86 -3.21 -9.67
CA GLY A 447 -12.82 -3.17 -11.13
C GLY A 447 -14.13 -2.63 -11.68
N GLU A 448 -14.01 -1.56 -12.45
CA GLU A 448 -15.10 -0.98 -13.22
C GLU A 448 -14.94 -1.40 -14.68
N HIS A 449 -16.05 -1.64 -15.38
CA HIS A 449 -16.10 -2.08 -16.79
C HIS A 449 -15.58 -3.51 -17.01
N ASN A 450 -15.34 -3.91 -18.27
CA ASN A 450 -14.92 -5.26 -18.64
C ASN A 450 -13.51 -5.59 -18.10
N ILE A 451 -13.43 -6.47 -17.11
CA ILE A 451 -12.17 -6.89 -16.48
C ILE A 451 -11.54 -8.16 -17.10
N ASP A 452 -12.14 -8.76 -18.14
CA ASP A 452 -11.71 -10.04 -18.73
C ASP A 452 -10.22 -10.06 -19.07
N TYR A 453 -9.76 -9.07 -19.84
CA TYR A 453 -8.37 -9.01 -20.28
C TYR A 453 -7.37 -8.88 -19.12
N PRO A 454 -7.53 -7.91 -18.19
CA PRO A 454 -6.69 -7.82 -16.98
C PRO A 454 -6.67 -9.08 -16.12
N VAL A 455 -7.83 -9.71 -15.92
CA VAL A 455 -7.95 -10.93 -15.14
C VAL A 455 -7.20 -12.10 -15.78
N ARG A 456 -7.32 -12.25 -17.10
CA ARG A 456 -6.59 -13.28 -17.86
C ARG A 456 -5.08 -13.11 -17.75
N GLU A 457 -4.58 -11.88 -17.84
CA GLU A 457 -3.15 -11.58 -17.73
C GLU A 457 -2.61 -11.77 -16.30
N LEU A 458 -3.41 -11.41 -15.27
CA LEU A 458 -3.11 -11.72 -13.87
C LEU A 458 -3.00 -13.23 -13.65
N ARG A 459 -4.00 -13.99 -14.12
CA ARG A 459 -4.03 -15.45 -13.98
C ARG A 459 -2.84 -16.09 -14.69
N SER A 460 -2.52 -15.63 -15.90
CA SER A 460 -1.36 -16.08 -16.66
C SER A 460 -0.05 -15.82 -15.89
N SER A 461 0.10 -14.63 -15.32
CA SER A 461 1.28 -14.26 -14.52
C SER A 461 1.42 -15.12 -13.26
N VAL A 462 0.33 -15.37 -12.53
CA VAL A 462 0.29 -16.24 -11.36
C VAL A 462 0.63 -17.70 -11.73
N ARG A 463 0.05 -18.22 -12.83
CA ARG A 463 0.33 -19.56 -13.35
C ARG A 463 1.81 -19.72 -13.69
N ALA A 464 2.37 -18.78 -14.44
CA ALA A 464 3.76 -18.83 -14.87
C ALA A 464 4.72 -18.77 -13.67
N ALA A 465 4.46 -17.86 -12.72
CA ALA A 465 5.21 -17.73 -11.47
C ALA A 465 5.23 -19.04 -10.66
N ALA A 466 4.05 -19.61 -10.42
CA ALA A 466 3.92 -20.85 -9.67
C ALA A 466 4.58 -22.03 -10.40
N LYS A 467 4.35 -22.16 -11.71
CA LYS A 467 4.93 -23.24 -12.52
C LYS A 467 6.45 -23.22 -12.50
N ILE A 468 7.07 -22.06 -12.71
CA ILE A 468 8.53 -21.91 -12.68
C ILE A 468 9.08 -22.23 -11.29
N PHE A 469 8.42 -21.74 -10.23
CA PHE A 469 8.90 -21.99 -8.86
C PHE A 469 8.78 -23.46 -8.44
N LEU A 470 7.74 -24.17 -8.89
CA LEU A 470 7.55 -25.61 -8.62
C LEU A 470 8.65 -26.50 -9.24
N HIS A 471 9.41 -26.00 -10.21
CA HIS A 471 10.59 -26.71 -10.75
C HIS A 471 11.82 -26.64 -9.83
N THR A 472 11.77 -25.84 -8.76
CA THR A 472 12.83 -25.82 -7.74
C THR A 472 12.71 -27.00 -6.76
N ALA A 473 13.74 -27.21 -5.94
CA ALA A 473 13.72 -28.27 -4.94
C ALA A 473 12.82 -27.87 -3.76
N ASP A 474 11.77 -28.65 -3.50
CA ASP A 474 10.97 -28.51 -2.28
C ASP A 474 11.61 -29.31 -1.15
N SER A 475 11.60 -28.76 0.07
CA SER A 475 11.98 -29.53 1.25
C SER A 475 10.73 -29.89 2.06
N PRO A 476 10.49 -31.17 2.38
CA PRO A 476 9.27 -31.61 3.08
C PRO A 476 9.08 -30.94 4.45
N LEU A 477 10.17 -30.55 5.11
CA LEU A 477 10.15 -29.96 6.45
C LEU A 477 9.95 -28.43 6.44
N ALA A 478 10.45 -27.72 5.41
CA ALA A 478 10.30 -26.26 5.34
C ALA A 478 9.10 -25.81 4.50
N GLY A 479 8.54 -26.68 3.65
CA GLY A 479 7.41 -26.35 2.78
C GLY A 479 7.69 -25.10 1.95
N VAL A 480 8.82 -25.08 1.23
CA VAL A 480 9.33 -23.88 0.54
C VAL A 480 8.35 -23.41 -0.53
N HIS A 481 7.76 -24.36 -1.27
CA HIS A 481 6.74 -24.03 -2.27
C HIS A 481 5.47 -23.43 -1.63
N SER A 482 4.95 -24.08 -0.58
CA SER A 482 3.78 -23.61 0.17
C SER A 482 4.00 -22.22 0.81
N SER A 483 5.16 -21.98 1.41
CA SER A 483 5.50 -20.68 2.03
C SER A 483 5.74 -19.54 1.05
N THR A 484 6.20 -19.84 -0.17
CA THR A 484 6.48 -18.82 -1.18
C THR A 484 5.24 -18.49 -2.01
N LEU A 485 4.46 -19.49 -2.40
CA LEU A 485 3.23 -19.34 -3.19
C LEU A 485 2.00 -19.07 -2.30
N GLY A 486 2.14 -19.25 -0.99
CA GLY A 486 1.08 -19.13 -0.01
C GLY A 486 0.31 -17.80 0.02
N PRO A 487 0.90 -16.62 -0.25
CA PRO A 487 0.14 -15.37 -0.32
C PRO A 487 -1.04 -15.40 -1.29
N TYR A 488 -0.98 -16.24 -2.33
CA TYR A 488 -2.07 -16.42 -3.28
C TYR A 488 -2.89 -17.71 -3.01
N PHE A 489 -2.21 -18.83 -2.72
CA PHE A 489 -2.87 -20.14 -2.70
C PHE A 489 -3.24 -20.68 -1.33
N SER A 490 -2.54 -20.27 -0.25
CA SER A 490 -2.66 -20.99 1.01
C SER A 490 -3.93 -20.65 1.77
N ALA A 491 -4.60 -21.66 2.31
CA ALA A 491 -5.69 -21.50 3.26
C ALA A 491 -5.22 -21.26 4.70
N THR A 492 -3.94 -21.51 5.01
CA THR A 492 -3.43 -21.52 6.39
C THR A 492 -2.59 -20.29 6.73
N GLN A 493 -2.02 -19.62 5.72
CA GLN A 493 -1.19 -18.44 5.92
C GLN A 493 -2.02 -17.16 5.89
N LEU A 494 -1.74 -16.25 6.84
CA LEU A 494 -2.46 -14.98 6.96
C LEU A 494 -1.53 -13.79 6.73
N PRO A 495 -1.94 -12.79 5.91
CA PRO A 495 -3.12 -12.79 5.01
C PRO A 495 -2.84 -13.47 3.65
N SER A 496 -3.76 -14.30 3.17
CA SER A 496 -3.74 -14.88 1.81
C SER A 496 -4.94 -14.43 0.98
N PHE A 497 -4.83 -14.53 -0.35
CA PHE A 497 -5.93 -14.24 -1.27
C PHE A 497 -7.18 -15.09 -1.01
N LEU A 498 -6.99 -16.40 -0.82
CA LEU A 498 -8.09 -17.33 -0.57
C LEU A 498 -8.89 -16.93 0.69
N MET A 499 -8.20 -16.56 1.76
CA MET A 499 -8.85 -16.08 2.98
C MET A 499 -9.59 -14.75 2.78
N GLN A 500 -9.03 -13.83 1.99
CA GLN A 500 -9.67 -12.56 1.65
C GLN A 500 -10.93 -12.79 0.81
N LEU A 501 -10.90 -13.73 -0.15
CA LEU A 501 -12.05 -14.15 -0.92
C LEU A 501 -13.14 -14.77 -0.05
N GLN A 502 -12.79 -15.69 0.86
CA GLN A 502 -13.77 -16.26 1.80
C GLN A 502 -14.44 -15.16 2.66
N HIS A 503 -13.67 -14.16 3.11
CA HIS A 503 -14.26 -13.03 3.84
C HIS A 503 -15.21 -12.20 2.96
N LEU A 504 -14.82 -11.93 1.71
CA LEU A 504 -15.63 -11.20 0.73
C LEU A 504 -16.92 -11.96 0.40
N ALA A 505 -16.86 -13.27 0.15
CA ALA A 505 -18.03 -14.09 -0.13
C ALA A 505 -19.04 -14.08 1.03
N ASN A 506 -18.56 -14.12 2.28
CA ASN A 506 -19.43 -13.99 3.45
C ASN A 506 -20.08 -12.60 3.56
N GLN A 507 -19.41 -11.53 3.11
CA GLN A 507 -20.01 -10.19 3.03
C GLN A 507 -21.08 -10.11 1.93
N ILE A 508 -20.80 -10.69 0.75
CA ILE A 508 -21.75 -10.75 -0.37
C ILE A 508 -23.01 -11.53 0.01
N LEU A 509 -22.86 -12.67 0.69
CA LEU A 509 -23.99 -13.46 1.20
C LEU A 509 -24.90 -12.69 2.17
N ALA A 510 -24.34 -11.71 2.88
CA ALA A 510 -25.09 -10.87 3.81
C ALA A 510 -25.69 -9.62 3.16
N ALA A 511 -25.38 -9.34 1.88
CA ALA A 511 -25.86 -8.18 1.16
C ALA A 511 -27.33 -8.34 0.72
N PRO A 512 -28.11 -7.25 0.68
CA PRO A 512 -29.51 -7.28 0.23
C PRO A 512 -29.59 -7.47 -1.30
N GLU A 513 -30.76 -7.92 -1.79
CA GLU A 513 -31.01 -8.24 -3.21
C GLU A 513 -30.69 -7.09 -4.18
N ASN A 514 -30.91 -5.84 -3.77
CA ASN A 514 -30.71 -4.65 -4.61
C ASN A 514 -29.36 -3.96 -4.42
N ASP A 515 -28.34 -4.65 -3.90
CA ASP A 515 -27.00 -4.08 -3.74
C ASP A 515 -26.23 -4.13 -5.07
N GLU A 516 -26.21 -3.00 -5.78
CA GLU A 516 -25.49 -2.85 -7.06
C GLU A 516 -23.99 -3.15 -6.94
N LEU A 517 -23.38 -2.84 -5.79
CA LEU A 517 -21.97 -3.11 -5.57
C LEU A 517 -21.74 -4.61 -5.41
N ALA A 518 -22.58 -5.29 -4.63
CA ALA A 518 -22.49 -6.74 -4.47
C ALA A 518 -22.69 -7.44 -5.82
N ASN A 519 -23.70 -7.05 -6.58
CA ASN A 519 -23.97 -7.60 -7.92
C ASN A 519 -22.75 -7.44 -8.86
N ARG A 520 -22.17 -6.23 -8.94
CA ARG A 520 -20.95 -6.00 -9.75
C ARG A 520 -19.77 -6.86 -9.30
N ILE A 521 -19.58 -7.06 -7.99
CA ILE A 521 -18.50 -7.92 -7.49
C ILE A 521 -18.76 -9.38 -7.87
N ILE A 522 -20.02 -9.83 -7.86
CA ILE A 522 -20.40 -11.18 -8.29
C ILE A 522 -20.05 -11.38 -9.77
N ASP A 523 -20.40 -10.42 -10.65
CA ASP A 523 -20.04 -10.45 -12.07
C ASP A 523 -18.51 -10.51 -12.26
N ASN A 524 -17.77 -9.71 -11.51
CA ASN A 524 -16.31 -9.73 -11.55
C ASN A 524 -15.73 -11.09 -11.08
N ILE A 525 -16.34 -11.73 -10.08
CA ILE A 525 -15.95 -13.07 -9.61
C ILE A 525 -16.25 -14.13 -10.68
N GLU A 526 -17.38 -14.03 -11.37
CA GLU A 526 -17.72 -14.92 -12.49
C GLU A 526 -16.67 -14.83 -13.59
N THR A 527 -16.34 -13.61 -14.05
CA THR A 527 -15.31 -13.39 -15.08
C THR A 527 -13.93 -13.92 -14.63
N TRP A 528 -13.64 -13.85 -13.34
CA TRP A 528 -12.42 -14.43 -12.77
C TRP A 528 -12.45 -15.94 -12.60
N ALA A 529 -13.62 -16.54 -12.42
CA ALA A 529 -13.80 -17.97 -12.33
C ALA A 529 -13.71 -18.66 -13.70
N ASP A 530 -14.03 -17.95 -14.80
CA ASP A 530 -13.97 -18.53 -16.13
C ASP A 530 -12.59 -19.10 -16.46
N GLN A 531 -12.51 -20.33 -16.94
CA GLN A 531 -11.27 -21.07 -17.29
C GLN A 531 -10.25 -21.26 -16.14
N LEU A 532 -10.63 -21.01 -14.89
CA LEU A 532 -9.75 -21.18 -13.74
C LEU A 532 -9.26 -22.63 -13.59
N TYR A 533 -10.11 -23.59 -13.97
CA TYR A 533 -9.86 -25.03 -13.92
C TYR A 533 -8.61 -25.46 -14.72
N ASP A 534 -8.34 -24.85 -15.89
CA ASP A 534 -7.19 -25.22 -16.73
C ASP A 534 -5.86 -24.90 -16.03
N THR A 535 -5.79 -23.71 -15.45
CA THR A 535 -4.61 -23.26 -14.71
C THR A 535 -4.38 -24.11 -13.47
N GLN A 536 -5.43 -24.41 -12.69
CA GLN A 536 -5.28 -25.20 -11.47
C GLN A 536 -4.97 -26.67 -11.73
N LYS A 537 -5.55 -27.26 -12.77
CA LYS A 537 -5.21 -28.62 -13.20
C LYS A 537 -3.71 -28.74 -13.46
N ASP A 538 -3.16 -27.81 -14.25
CA ASP A 538 -1.73 -27.82 -14.60
C ASP A 538 -0.82 -27.72 -13.37
N LEU A 539 -1.13 -26.80 -12.45
CA LEU A 539 -0.35 -26.60 -11.23
C LEU A 539 -0.46 -27.80 -10.27
N LEU A 540 -1.65 -28.39 -10.13
CA LEU A 540 -1.88 -29.57 -9.31
C LEU A 540 -1.08 -30.77 -9.84
N LEU A 541 -1.16 -31.05 -11.14
CA LEU A 541 -0.45 -32.17 -11.75
C LEU A 541 1.06 -32.02 -11.59
N LEU A 542 1.58 -30.80 -11.80
CA LEU A 542 3.01 -30.52 -11.60
C LEU A 542 3.43 -30.68 -10.13
N ALA A 543 2.59 -30.22 -9.18
CA ALA A 543 2.89 -30.34 -7.76
C ALA A 543 2.98 -31.81 -7.32
N VAL A 544 2.08 -32.66 -7.82
CA VAL A 544 2.09 -34.11 -7.56
C VAL A 544 3.30 -34.77 -8.22
N GLU A 545 3.59 -34.45 -9.48
CA GLU A 545 4.77 -34.95 -10.20
C GLU A 545 6.07 -34.65 -9.43
N LYS A 546 6.17 -33.44 -8.86
CA LYS A 546 7.33 -33.00 -8.06
C LYS A 546 7.28 -33.42 -6.59
N ARG A 547 6.25 -34.16 -6.15
CA ARG A 547 6.06 -34.55 -4.74
C ARG A 547 6.11 -33.36 -3.77
N SER A 548 5.59 -32.21 -4.22
CA SER A 548 5.66 -30.97 -3.46
C SER A 548 4.57 -30.87 -2.40
N GLN A 549 4.90 -30.27 -1.26
CA GLN A 549 3.92 -29.93 -0.21
C GLN A 549 2.87 -28.92 -0.68
N PHE A 550 3.13 -28.17 -1.76
CA PHE A 550 2.15 -27.31 -2.40
C PHE A 550 0.90 -28.07 -2.89
N THR A 551 0.97 -29.39 -3.05
CA THR A 551 -0.19 -30.24 -3.37
C THR A 551 -1.33 -30.04 -2.36
N PHE A 552 -1.02 -29.83 -1.08
CA PHE A 552 -2.01 -29.51 -0.06
C PHE A 552 -2.74 -28.21 -0.37
N ASP A 553 -2.00 -27.13 -0.62
CA ASP A 553 -2.58 -25.81 -0.93
C ASP A 553 -3.38 -25.87 -2.24
N ALA A 554 -2.89 -26.57 -3.27
CA ALA A 554 -3.59 -26.71 -4.55
C ALA A 554 -4.94 -27.44 -4.40
N ILE A 555 -4.98 -28.57 -3.69
CA ILE A 555 -6.23 -29.32 -3.44
C ILE A 555 -7.20 -28.47 -2.61
N THR A 556 -6.70 -27.86 -1.54
CA THR A 556 -7.54 -27.02 -0.65
C THR A 556 -8.08 -25.83 -1.42
N TRP A 557 -7.27 -25.17 -2.24
CA TRP A 557 -7.68 -24.04 -3.05
C TRP A 557 -8.76 -24.42 -4.06
N ILE A 558 -8.62 -25.54 -4.78
CA ILE A 558 -9.63 -26.04 -5.72
C ILE A 558 -10.98 -26.24 -5.00
N ILE A 559 -10.97 -26.87 -3.83
CA ILE A 559 -12.19 -27.18 -3.08
C ILE A 559 -12.82 -25.91 -2.49
N GLU A 560 -12.02 -25.08 -1.82
CA GLU A 560 -12.51 -23.87 -1.14
C GLU A 560 -13.02 -22.83 -2.13
N VAL A 561 -12.34 -22.64 -3.27
CA VAL A 561 -12.85 -21.74 -4.33
C VAL A 561 -14.12 -22.30 -4.95
N SER A 562 -14.23 -23.62 -5.17
CA SER A 562 -15.48 -24.21 -5.69
C SER A 562 -16.64 -24.03 -4.71
N ASN A 563 -16.41 -24.24 -3.41
CA ASN A 563 -17.40 -23.97 -2.37
C ASN A 563 -17.77 -22.48 -2.30
N LEU A 564 -16.81 -21.59 -2.50
CA LEU A 564 -17.04 -20.15 -2.55
C LEU A 564 -17.91 -19.74 -3.75
N LEU A 565 -17.65 -20.29 -4.93
CA LEU A 565 -18.46 -20.00 -6.13
C LEU A 565 -19.92 -20.47 -5.93
N ASN A 566 -20.11 -21.66 -5.35
CA ASN A 566 -21.42 -22.14 -4.93
C ASN A 566 -22.07 -21.29 -3.82
N ALA A 567 -21.24 -20.70 -2.95
CA ALA A 567 -21.73 -19.78 -1.93
C ALA A 567 -22.25 -18.49 -2.55
N VAL A 568 -21.47 -17.90 -3.45
CA VAL A 568 -21.78 -16.62 -4.09
C VAL A 568 -22.97 -16.75 -5.04
N SER A 569 -23.15 -17.89 -5.73
CA SER A 569 -24.31 -18.13 -6.59
C SER A 569 -25.64 -18.17 -5.84
N ASN A 570 -25.62 -18.42 -4.52
CA ASN A 570 -26.81 -18.38 -3.66
C ASN A 570 -26.99 -17.04 -2.95
N ALA A 571 -26.17 -16.03 -3.25
CA ALA A 571 -26.30 -14.72 -2.63
C ALA A 571 -27.57 -14.00 -3.13
N PRO A 572 -28.30 -13.27 -2.27
CA PRO A 572 -29.51 -12.57 -2.67
C PRO A 572 -29.30 -11.55 -3.80
N ALA A 573 -28.11 -10.95 -3.89
CA ALA A 573 -27.76 -9.96 -4.90
C ALA A 573 -27.35 -10.57 -6.27
N CYS A 574 -27.29 -11.91 -6.39
CA CYS A 574 -26.89 -12.59 -7.62
C CYS A 574 -28.02 -12.53 -8.67
N SER A 575 -27.67 -12.22 -9.92
CA SER A 575 -28.62 -12.19 -11.04
C SER A 575 -28.94 -13.60 -11.55
N GLU A 576 -30.17 -13.79 -12.05
CA GLU A 576 -30.59 -15.02 -12.75
C GLU A 576 -29.76 -15.18 -14.05
N GLY A 577 -28.86 -16.17 -14.07
CA GLY A 577 -27.93 -16.46 -15.16
C GLY A 577 -26.47 -16.54 -14.69
N VAL A 578 -26.03 -15.58 -13.88
CA VAL A 578 -24.67 -15.59 -13.31
C VAL A 578 -24.55 -16.69 -12.24
N ASP A 579 -25.64 -17.03 -11.57
CA ASP A 579 -25.70 -18.13 -10.61
C ASP A 579 -25.40 -19.50 -11.26
N GLU A 580 -25.97 -19.76 -12.44
CA GLU A 580 -25.73 -20.98 -13.22
C GLU A 580 -24.27 -21.06 -13.68
N ASP A 581 -23.71 -19.98 -14.22
CA ASP A 581 -22.32 -19.94 -14.66
C ASP A 581 -21.35 -20.11 -13.48
N LEU A 582 -21.59 -19.49 -12.33
CA LEU A 582 -20.79 -19.69 -11.12
C LEU A 582 -20.81 -21.15 -10.64
N ARG A 583 -21.98 -21.80 -10.63
CA ARG A 583 -22.12 -23.23 -10.25
C ARG A 583 -21.40 -24.14 -11.24
N LYS A 584 -21.47 -23.83 -12.53
CA LYS A 584 -20.76 -24.53 -13.60
C LYS A 584 -19.25 -24.40 -13.46
N HIS A 585 -18.75 -23.19 -13.20
CA HIS A 585 -17.33 -22.93 -12.93
C HIS A 585 -16.85 -23.71 -11.69
N ALA A 586 -17.66 -23.78 -10.63
CA ALA A 586 -17.39 -24.59 -9.44
C ALA A 586 -17.28 -26.10 -9.77
N GLY A 587 -18.22 -26.63 -10.54
CA GLY A 587 -18.21 -28.03 -11.00
C GLY A 587 -16.99 -28.36 -11.85
N TRP A 588 -16.63 -27.48 -12.80
CA TRP A 588 -15.42 -27.64 -13.62
C TRP A 588 -14.14 -27.58 -12.80
N LEU A 589 -14.05 -26.67 -11.83
CA LEU A 589 -12.89 -26.52 -10.97
C LEU A 589 -12.70 -27.76 -10.08
N VAL A 590 -13.72 -28.26 -9.38
CA VAL A 590 -13.58 -29.46 -8.56
C VAL A 590 -13.28 -30.71 -9.40
N SER A 591 -13.82 -30.78 -10.62
CA SER A 591 -13.57 -31.86 -11.57
C SER A 591 -12.10 -31.98 -11.98
N THR A 592 -11.28 -30.94 -11.79
CA THR A 592 -9.82 -31.04 -12.01
C THR A 592 -9.17 -32.15 -11.17
N LEU A 593 -9.72 -32.47 -10.00
CA LEU A 593 -9.25 -33.54 -9.12
C LEU A 593 -9.41 -34.94 -9.76
N SER A 594 -10.29 -35.09 -10.77
CA SER A 594 -10.41 -36.35 -11.50
C SER A 594 -9.16 -36.69 -12.32
N TRP A 595 -8.31 -35.71 -12.60
CA TRP A 595 -7.10 -35.85 -13.43
C TRP A 595 -5.88 -36.32 -12.66
N LEU A 596 -5.97 -36.45 -11.33
CA LEU A 596 -4.88 -36.94 -10.50
C LEU A 596 -4.33 -38.29 -11.02
N PRO A 597 -3.00 -38.49 -11.03
CA PRO A 597 -2.37 -39.70 -11.52
C PRO A 597 -2.88 -40.97 -10.84
N GLU A 598 -2.87 -42.08 -11.58
CA GLU A 598 -3.34 -43.38 -11.10
C GLU A 598 -2.21 -44.27 -10.57
N ASP A 599 -0.96 -43.80 -10.52
CA ASP A 599 0.15 -44.59 -9.98
C ASP A 599 0.08 -44.69 -8.45
N GLU A 600 0.49 -45.84 -7.91
CA GLU A 600 0.37 -46.17 -6.48
C GLU A 600 1.01 -45.11 -5.59
N GLU A 601 2.20 -44.64 -5.93
CA GLU A 601 2.92 -43.65 -5.14
C GLU A 601 2.18 -42.30 -5.12
N SER A 602 1.67 -41.81 -6.25
CA SER A 602 0.88 -40.57 -6.34
C SER A 602 -0.40 -40.63 -5.52
N LEU A 603 -1.09 -41.76 -5.55
CA LEU A 603 -2.32 -41.96 -4.77
C LEU A 603 -2.06 -41.86 -3.27
N ILE A 604 -1.03 -42.55 -2.78
CA ILE A 604 -0.66 -42.53 -1.34
C ILE A 604 -0.20 -41.12 -0.92
N PHE A 605 0.60 -40.47 -1.75
CA PHE A 605 1.09 -39.13 -1.48
C PHE A 605 -0.05 -38.11 -1.40
N VAL A 606 -0.99 -38.12 -2.36
CA VAL A 606 -2.15 -37.23 -2.34
C VAL A 606 -3.06 -37.53 -1.15
N GLU A 607 -3.28 -38.80 -0.81
CA GLU A 607 -4.09 -39.16 0.37
C GLU A 607 -3.44 -38.73 1.69
N THR A 608 -2.11 -38.51 1.73
CA THR A 608 -1.44 -37.90 2.90
C THR A 608 -2.02 -36.52 3.25
N PHE A 609 -2.59 -35.83 2.26
CA PHE A 609 -3.31 -34.56 2.41
C PHE A 609 -4.82 -34.70 2.59
N SER A 610 -5.30 -35.91 2.91
CA SER A 610 -6.70 -36.21 3.25
C SER A 610 -7.73 -35.88 2.16
N LEU A 611 -7.39 -36.09 0.88
CA LEU A 611 -8.30 -35.80 -0.25
C LEU A 611 -9.69 -36.42 -0.08
N THR A 612 -9.77 -37.67 0.40
CA THR A 612 -11.05 -38.35 0.66
C THR A 612 -11.95 -37.55 1.62
N GLU A 613 -11.38 -36.99 2.68
CA GLU A 613 -12.11 -36.18 3.65
C GLU A 613 -12.48 -34.81 3.09
N SER A 614 -11.58 -34.18 2.33
CA SER A 614 -11.85 -32.88 1.71
C SER A 614 -12.98 -32.96 0.67
N LEU A 615 -13.02 -34.01 -0.17
CA LEU A 615 -14.11 -34.25 -1.12
C LEU A 615 -15.44 -34.53 -0.42
N PHE A 616 -15.41 -35.26 0.70
CA PHE A 616 -16.60 -35.49 1.52
C PHE A 616 -17.17 -34.18 2.08
N ASN A 617 -16.31 -33.34 2.65
CA ASN A 617 -16.72 -32.04 3.20
C ASN A 617 -17.25 -31.10 2.11
N ALA A 618 -16.63 -31.10 0.92
CA ALA A 618 -17.12 -30.35 -0.25
C ALA A 618 -18.52 -30.81 -0.67
N ALA A 619 -18.74 -32.13 -0.79
CA ALA A 619 -20.06 -32.68 -1.11
C ALA A 619 -21.10 -32.28 -0.05
N LEU A 620 -20.77 -32.40 1.23
CA LEU A 620 -21.66 -32.03 2.32
C LEU A 620 -22.05 -30.55 2.26
N GLU A 621 -21.10 -29.67 1.95
CA GLU A 621 -21.37 -28.24 1.82
C GLU A 621 -22.23 -27.92 0.59
N GLY A 622 -21.97 -28.59 -0.54
CA GLY A 622 -22.82 -28.51 -1.74
C GLY A 622 -24.26 -28.91 -1.46
N TYR A 623 -24.47 -30.01 -0.73
CA TYR A 623 -25.81 -30.46 -0.32
C TYR A 623 -26.51 -29.45 0.59
N ARG A 624 -25.81 -28.89 1.59
CA ARG A 624 -26.38 -27.88 2.50
C ARG A 624 -26.80 -26.59 1.80
N ARG A 625 -26.17 -26.28 0.67
CA ARG A 625 -26.42 -25.09 -0.15
C ARG A 625 -27.37 -25.36 -1.32
N ASP A 626 -27.95 -26.55 -1.39
CA ASP A 626 -28.84 -26.97 -2.50
C ASP A 626 -28.16 -26.93 -3.88
N CYS A 627 -26.83 -27.09 -3.93
CA CYS A 627 -26.05 -27.19 -5.16
C CYS A 627 -25.92 -28.67 -5.57
N ILE A 628 -27.01 -29.24 -6.08
CA ILE A 628 -27.14 -30.69 -6.30
C ILE A 628 -26.15 -31.23 -7.34
N GLU A 629 -25.90 -30.51 -8.45
CA GLU A 629 -24.95 -30.97 -9.47
C GLU A 629 -23.53 -31.08 -8.91
N PHE A 630 -23.07 -30.04 -8.19
CA PHE A 630 -21.79 -30.04 -7.51
C PHE A 630 -21.67 -31.19 -6.49
N TYR A 631 -22.74 -31.42 -5.72
CA TYR A 631 -22.81 -32.55 -4.80
C TYR A 631 -22.62 -33.90 -5.51
N LEU A 632 -23.31 -34.11 -6.63
CA LEU A 632 -23.20 -35.33 -7.44
C LEU A 632 -21.81 -35.49 -8.06
N ASP A 633 -21.16 -34.38 -8.47
CA ASP A 633 -19.80 -34.38 -8.99
C ASP A 633 -18.79 -34.78 -7.92
N CYS A 634 -18.89 -34.25 -6.69
CA CYS A 634 -18.05 -34.69 -5.58
C CYS A 634 -18.26 -36.17 -5.23
N GLN A 635 -19.50 -36.68 -5.27
CA GLN A 635 -19.75 -38.12 -5.11
C GLN A 635 -19.09 -38.95 -6.23
N ASN A 636 -19.17 -38.49 -7.47
CA ASN A 636 -18.53 -39.16 -8.60
C ASN A 636 -17.00 -39.16 -8.46
N LEU A 637 -16.42 -38.07 -7.96
CA LEU A 637 -14.99 -37.97 -7.67
C LEU A 637 -14.56 -38.92 -6.55
N LEU A 638 -15.34 -39.04 -5.46
CA LEU A 638 -15.10 -40.02 -4.40
C LEU A 638 -15.13 -41.46 -4.93
N LEU A 639 -16.11 -41.80 -5.76
CA LEU A 639 -16.20 -43.11 -6.42
C LEU A 639 -15.02 -43.35 -7.37
N GLY A 640 -14.64 -42.34 -8.15
CA GLY A 640 -13.49 -42.39 -9.04
C GLY A 640 -12.18 -42.58 -8.28
N TRP A 641 -12.02 -41.89 -7.16
CA TRP A 641 -10.86 -42.00 -6.28
C TRP A 641 -10.74 -43.40 -5.67
N ALA A 642 -11.85 -43.95 -5.15
CA ALA A 642 -11.92 -45.33 -4.67
C ALA A 642 -11.55 -46.34 -5.77
N LYS A 643 -12.05 -46.12 -7.00
CA LYS A 643 -11.74 -46.97 -8.15
C LYS A 643 -10.25 -46.97 -8.48
N LYS A 644 -9.61 -45.79 -8.53
CA LYS A 644 -8.17 -45.65 -8.79
C LYS A 644 -7.32 -46.34 -7.70
N ALA A 645 -7.64 -46.09 -6.43
CA ALA A 645 -6.94 -46.69 -5.30
C ALA A 645 -7.09 -48.22 -5.24
N GLY A 646 -8.26 -48.75 -5.58
CA GLY A 646 -8.55 -50.20 -5.54
C GLY A 646 -7.79 -51.05 -6.56
N ASN A 647 -7.03 -50.44 -7.46
CA ASN A 647 -6.13 -51.16 -8.38
C ASN A 647 -4.78 -51.51 -7.75
N HIS A 648 -4.44 -50.94 -6.59
CA HIS A 648 -3.13 -51.07 -5.94
C HIS A 648 -3.25 -51.63 -4.52
N GLU A 649 -2.25 -52.39 -4.07
CA GLU A 649 -2.31 -53.12 -2.80
C GLU A 649 -2.41 -52.21 -1.57
N ARG A 650 -1.75 -51.05 -1.59
CA ARG A 650 -1.76 -50.08 -0.49
C ARG A 650 -2.99 -49.16 -0.48
N GLY A 651 -3.88 -49.25 -1.47
CA GLY A 651 -5.06 -48.38 -1.61
C GLY A 651 -6.27 -48.77 -0.75
N LYS A 652 -6.19 -49.85 0.05
CA LYS A 652 -7.34 -50.40 0.81
C LYS A 652 -8.04 -49.38 1.71
N ASP A 653 -7.28 -48.52 2.40
CA ASP A 653 -7.82 -47.57 3.38
C ASP A 653 -8.53 -46.40 2.67
N ILE A 654 -8.09 -46.06 1.46
CA ILE A 654 -8.72 -45.06 0.57
C ILE A 654 -10.07 -45.58 0.08
N VAL A 655 -10.12 -46.84 -0.37
CA VAL A 655 -11.36 -47.50 -0.83
C VAL A 655 -12.37 -47.55 0.32
N ALA A 656 -11.96 -48.05 1.49
CA ALA A 656 -12.83 -48.13 2.65
C ALA A 656 -13.30 -46.74 3.14
N GLY A 657 -12.40 -45.75 3.17
CA GLY A 657 -12.72 -44.37 3.53
C GLY A 657 -13.71 -43.71 2.58
N SER A 658 -13.50 -43.85 1.27
CA SER A 658 -14.38 -43.29 0.24
C SER A 658 -15.79 -43.90 0.29
N ILE A 659 -15.89 -45.21 0.55
CA ILE A 659 -17.19 -45.89 0.69
C ILE A 659 -17.92 -45.41 1.94
N LYS A 660 -17.22 -45.27 3.07
CA LYS A 660 -17.81 -44.70 4.30
C LYS A 660 -18.28 -43.27 4.10
N ALA A 661 -17.49 -42.45 3.39
CA ALA A 661 -17.87 -41.09 3.03
C ALA A 661 -19.17 -41.06 2.21
N LEU A 662 -19.28 -41.88 1.17
CA LEU A 662 -20.50 -41.98 0.34
C LEU A 662 -21.71 -42.47 1.14
N LEU A 663 -21.52 -43.46 2.02
CA LEU A 663 -22.58 -43.92 2.91
C LEU A 663 -23.04 -42.82 3.86
N ALA A 664 -22.09 -42.07 4.44
CA ALA A 664 -22.40 -40.95 5.31
C ALA A 664 -23.23 -39.88 4.57
N LEU A 665 -22.87 -39.56 3.32
CA LEU A 665 -23.65 -38.64 2.48
C LEU A 665 -25.07 -39.16 2.18
N ALA A 666 -25.20 -40.44 1.80
CA ALA A 666 -26.52 -41.04 1.54
C ALA A 666 -27.41 -41.08 2.80
N LEU A 667 -26.83 -41.25 3.98
CA LEU A 667 -27.55 -41.17 5.25
C LEU A 667 -27.98 -39.75 5.61
N ILE A 668 -27.20 -38.73 5.23
CA ILE A 668 -27.56 -37.31 5.41
C ILE A 668 -28.74 -36.92 4.50
N GLU A 669 -28.78 -37.44 3.27
CA GLU A 669 -29.95 -37.27 2.38
C GLU A 669 -31.23 -37.86 3.00
N GLY A 670 -31.11 -38.88 3.85
CA GLY A 670 -32.20 -39.42 4.66
C GLY A 670 -33.31 -40.16 3.88
N THR A 671 -33.23 -40.22 2.55
CA THR A 671 -34.20 -40.89 1.68
C THR A 671 -33.77 -42.33 1.35
N PRO A 672 -34.70 -43.29 1.31
CA PRO A 672 -34.39 -44.66 0.88
C PRO A 672 -33.88 -44.69 -0.57
N GLU A 673 -34.34 -43.78 -1.44
CA GLU A 673 -33.83 -43.70 -2.81
C GLU A 673 -32.35 -43.28 -2.88
N ALA A 674 -31.86 -42.45 -1.95
CA ALA A 674 -30.44 -42.07 -1.90
C ALA A 674 -29.54 -43.28 -1.67
N LEU A 675 -29.95 -44.15 -0.75
CA LEU A 675 -29.23 -45.36 -0.42
C LEU A 675 -29.21 -46.34 -1.60
N ASP A 676 -30.35 -46.51 -2.27
CA ASP A 676 -30.46 -47.36 -3.46
C ASP A 676 -29.69 -46.79 -4.66
N ARG A 677 -29.72 -45.47 -4.86
CA ARG A 677 -28.90 -44.78 -5.87
C ARG A 677 -27.42 -45.01 -5.61
N MET A 678 -26.97 -44.88 -4.36
CA MET A 678 -25.58 -45.12 -3.97
C MET A 678 -25.19 -46.59 -4.21
N LYS A 679 -25.99 -47.56 -3.75
CA LYS A 679 -25.77 -48.99 -3.98
C LYS A 679 -25.69 -49.31 -5.48
N ASN A 680 -26.63 -48.81 -6.28
CA ASN A 680 -26.65 -49.01 -7.73
C ASN A 680 -25.45 -48.38 -8.45
N ARG A 681 -25.07 -47.14 -8.10
CA ARG A 681 -23.86 -46.48 -8.64
C ARG A 681 -22.62 -47.29 -8.30
N PHE A 682 -22.51 -47.75 -7.06
CA PHE A 682 -21.39 -48.55 -6.61
C PHE A 682 -21.29 -49.90 -7.35
N SER A 683 -22.41 -50.64 -7.49
CA SER A 683 -22.45 -51.87 -8.28
C SER A 683 -22.09 -51.65 -9.74
N LYS A 684 -22.55 -50.56 -10.37
CA LYS A 684 -22.16 -50.18 -11.73
C LYS A 684 -20.66 -49.91 -11.84
N THR A 685 -20.08 -49.21 -10.87
CA THR A 685 -18.63 -48.94 -10.83
C THR A 685 -17.82 -50.23 -10.69
N LEU A 686 -18.27 -51.18 -9.86
CA LEU A 686 -17.63 -52.50 -9.69
C LEU A 686 -17.71 -53.38 -10.93
N ALA A 687 -18.75 -53.19 -11.76
CA ALA A 687 -18.92 -53.86 -13.05
C ALA A 687 -18.16 -53.17 -14.20
N SER A 688 -17.65 -51.96 -13.99
CA SER A 688 -16.96 -51.17 -15.02
C SER A 688 -15.51 -51.61 -15.23
N LYS A 689 -14.95 -51.30 -16.42
CA LYS A 689 -13.53 -51.55 -16.73
C LYS A 689 -12.62 -50.72 -15.81
N GLY A 690 -11.61 -51.36 -15.22
CA GLY A 690 -10.69 -50.73 -14.24
C GLY A 690 -11.24 -50.66 -12.82
N ALA A 691 -12.24 -51.49 -12.48
CA ALA A 691 -12.75 -51.62 -11.13
C ALA A 691 -11.71 -52.24 -10.18
N PRO A 692 -11.82 -52.01 -8.85
CA PRO A 692 -10.91 -52.57 -7.85
C PRO A 692 -10.70 -54.08 -8.03
N THR A 693 -9.49 -54.57 -7.78
CA THR A 693 -9.17 -56.00 -7.91
C THR A 693 -9.98 -56.86 -6.91
N GLU A 694 -10.23 -58.14 -7.22
CA GLU A 694 -10.98 -59.04 -6.30
C GLU A 694 -10.33 -59.10 -4.91
N TYR A 695 -9.01 -59.14 -4.86
CA TYR A 695 -8.24 -59.08 -3.60
C TYR A 695 -8.49 -57.78 -2.81
N MET A 696 -8.47 -56.62 -3.47
CA MET A 696 -8.75 -55.33 -2.83
C MET A 696 -10.20 -55.20 -2.36
N ARG A 697 -11.16 -55.76 -3.11
CA ARG A 697 -12.57 -55.78 -2.69
C ARG A 697 -12.77 -56.58 -1.41
N VAL A 698 -12.12 -57.75 -1.31
CA VAL A 698 -12.17 -58.61 -0.11
C VAL A 698 -11.56 -57.89 1.10
N GLN A 699 -10.38 -57.26 0.91
CA GLN A 699 -9.71 -56.50 1.98
C GLN A 699 -10.53 -55.28 2.42
N ALA A 700 -11.07 -54.50 1.48
CA ALA A 700 -11.93 -53.36 1.81
C ALA A 700 -13.21 -53.81 2.53
N ALA A 701 -13.84 -54.92 2.11
CA ALA A 701 -15.00 -55.51 2.79
C ALA A 701 -14.67 -55.92 4.23
N GLN A 702 -13.50 -56.50 4.48
CA GLN A 702 -13.03 -56.83 5.83
C GLN A 702 -12.83 -55.57 6.68
N THR A 703 -12.14 -54.53 6.16
CA THR A 703 -11.97 -53.26 6.87
C THR A 703 -13.31 -52.58 7.20
N ILE A 704 -14.28 -52.66 6.29
CA ILE A 704 -15.63 -52.13 6.49
C ILE A 704 -16.39 -52.93 7.57
N ARG A 705 -16.34 -54.27 7.52
CA ARG A 705 -16.94 -55.15 8.55
C ARG A 705 -16.32 -54.90 9.92
N ASP A 706 -14.99 -54.83 10.01
CA ASP A 706 -14.27 -54.50 11.25
C ASP A 706 -14.68 -53.13 11.80
N SER A 707 -14.92 -52.16 10.91
CA SER A 707 -15.41 -50.84 11.30
C SER A 707 -16.84 -50.88 11.82
N ALA A 708 -17.71 -51.71 11.21
CA ALA A 708 -19.08 -51.92 11.67
C ALA A 708 -19.13 -52.56 13.08
N TYR A 709 -18.25 -53.53 13.35
CA TYR A 709 -18.14 -54.17 14.68
C TYR A 709 -17.58 -53.25 15.77
N ARG A 710 -16.75 -52.25 15.41
CA ARG A 710 -16.11 -51.32 16.36
C ARG A 710 -16.86 -50.00 16.56
N LEU A 711 -18.07 -49.84 16.02
CA LEU A 711 -18.93 -48.68 16.24
C LEU A 711 -19.27 -48.55 17.74
N GLY A 712 -18.60 -47.63 18.45
CA GLY A 712 -18.86 -47.32 19.87
C GLY A 712 -17.63 -47.27 20.80
N GLN A 713 -16.44 -47.70 20.35
CA GLN A 713 -15.20 -47.56 21.13
C GLN A 713 -14.36 -46.40 20.60
N HIS A 714 -14.10 -45.38 21.44
CA HIS A 714 -13.27 -44.17 21.21
C HIS A 714 -12.63 -44.08 19.81
N TRP A 715 -13.39 -43.53 18.86
CA TRP A 715 -12.93 -43.22 17.51
C TRP A 715 -12.33 -41.80 17.49
N VAL A 716 -11.04 -41.68 17.22
CA VAL A 716 -10.44 -40.44 16.69
C VAL A 716 -10.57 -40.56 15.17
N GLY A 717 -11.72 -40.15 14.63
CA GLY A 717 -12.11 -40.40 13.23
C GLY A 717 -12.10 -39.16 12.34
N ARG A 718 -12.09 -39.40 11.03
CA ARG A 718 -12.28 -38.37 9.98
C ARG A 718 -13.71 -37.81 10.07
N ALA A 719 -13.99 -36.67 9.42
CA ALA A 719 -15.29 -35.99 9.51
C ALA A 719 -16.52 -36.89 9.23
N PHE A 720 -16.44 -37.78 8.23
CA PHE A 720 -17.53 -38.70 7.90
C PHE A 720 -17.76 -39.77 8.98
N ASP A 721 -16.72 -40.20 9.70
CA ASP A 721 -16.86 -41.17 10.79
C ASP A 721 -17.68 -40.57 11.95
N HIS A 722 -17.51 -39.26 12.21
CA HIS A 722 -18.29 -38.55 13.20
C HIS A 722 -19.79 -38.47 12.83
N ILE A 723 -20.10 -38.36 11.53
CA ILE A 723 -21.48 -38.37 11.05
C ILE A 723 -22.10 -39.76 11.18
N LEU A 724 -21.36 -40.81 10.81
CA LEU A 724 -21.81 -42.20 10.98
C LEU A 724 -22.06 -42.54 12.46
N LEU A 725 -21.26 -42.00 13.39
CA LEU A 725 -21.43 -42.19 14.83
C LEU A 725 -22.67 -41.49 15.40
N LYS A 726 -23.16 -40.42 14.78
CA LYS A 726 -24.37 -39.70 15.23
C LYS A 726 -25.67 -40.38 14.79
N GLN A 727 -25.60 -41.32 13.86
CA GLN A 727 -26.73 -42.08 13.36
C GLN A 727 -26.97 -43.34 14.22
N ASP A 728 -28.12 -43.99 14.02
CA ASP A 728 -28.43 -45.26 14.70
C ASP A 728 -27.37 -46.32 14.37
N HIS A 729 -26.61 -46.74 15.40
CA HIS A 729 -25.51 -47.68 15.28
C HIS A 729 -25.93 -49.02 14.66
N ALA A 730 -27.12 -49.53 14.99
CA ALA A 730 -27.60 -50.79 14.44
C ALA A 730 -27.89 -50.66 12.95
N LYS A 731 -28.48 -49.54 12.54
CA LYS A 731 -28.78 -49.23 11.13
C LYS A 731 -27.51 -49.03 10.31
N VAL A 732 -26.53 -48.30 10.85
CA VAL A 732 -25.23 -48.08 10.18
C VAL A 732 -24.44 -49.38 10.05
N ALA A 733 -24.40 -50.21 11.09
CA ALA A 733 -23.72 -51.50 11.05
C ALA A 733 -24.33 -52.45 10.01
N ALA A 734 -25.67 -52.52 9.93
CA ALA A 734 -26.37 -53.29 8.90
C ALA A 734 -26.04 -52.80 7.48
N LEU A 735 -26.05 -51.48 7.26
CA LEU A 735 -25.74 -50.90 5.96
C LEU A 735 -24.28 -51.07 5.54
N LEU A 736 -23.33 -50.98 6.47
CA LEU A 736 -21.93 -51.31 6.21
C LEU A 736 -21.76 -52.79 5.86
N GLY A 737 -22.54 -53.68 6.50
CA GLY A 737 -22.66 -55.10 6.15
C GLY A 737 -23.12 -55.29 4.71
N ASP A 738 -24.27 -54.70 4.34
CA ASP A 738 -24.82 -54.76 2.97
C ASP A 738 -23.79 -54.34 1.91
N ILE A 739 -23.05 -53.26 2.16
CA ILE A 739 -22.04 -52.76 1.20
C ILE A 739 -20.81 -53.67 1.15
N ALA A 740 -20.40 -54.24 2.28
CA ALA A 740 -19.33 -55.24 2.32
C ALA A 740 -19.71 -56.50 1.54
N ASP A 741 -20.98 -56.89 1.56
CA ASP A 741 -21.51 -58.03 0.81
C ASP A 741 -21.58 -57.72 -0.70
N ILE A 742 -21.86 -56.47 -1.09
CA ILE A 742 -21.76 -56.02 -2.49
C ILE A 742 -20.30 -56.06 -2.98
N LEU A 743 -19.34 -55.73 -2.12
CA LEU A 743 -17.91 -55.82 -2.43
C LEU A 743 -17.42 -57.27 -2.56
N ASN A 744 -17.84 -58.13 -1.65
CA ASN A 744 -17.46 -59.53 -1.58
C ASN A 744 -18.68 -60.43 -1.33
N PRO A 745 -19.41 -60.83 -2.39
CA PRO A 745 -20.63 -61.63 -2.27
C PRO A 745 -20.38 -63.08 -1.84
N LYS A 746 -19.12 -63.50 -1.63
CA LYS A 746 -18.73 -64.88 -1.29
C LYS A 746 -18.60 -65.15 0.22
N THR A 747 -19.02 -64.23 1.09
CA THR A 747 -18.91 -64.38 2.56
C THR A 747 -20.11 -63.83 3.30
#